data_AF-A4TYE0-F1
#
_entry.id   AF-A4TYE0-F1
#
_cell.length_a   1.000
_cell.length_b   1.000
_cell.length_c   1.000
_cell.angle_alpha   90.00
_cell.angle_beta   90.00
_cell.angle_gamma   90.00
#
_symmetry.space_group_name_H-M   'P 1'
#
loop_
_entity.id
_entity.type
_entity.pdbx_description
1 polymer ?
#
loop_
_entity_poly.entity_id
_entity_poly.type
_entity_poly.pdbx_seq_one_letter_code
_entity_poly.pdbx_strand_id
1 'polypeptide(L)'
;MSGGNITLAKTNFTAGELSLDMLGRGDLAAYGNGAKRLRNVFIAPIGGVSRRPGLRHVDIARGKGRLIAFEFNTEQTYLLVLTDLHLDIYADGVAVAHVDTPWTEAQLQQINWTQTADTLLIVHPEVAPRKLTRTAHSAWTISNWMFHEADGVLFQPYHKFAADEVTLQPSATSGSITLTASAAFFVAGHVGTRLRLQQKEVEITAIASATQASATVKQNLVNTSAHKDWEEQALSAVRGWPVSVCFHQDRLVIGGSRDQPNRLWLSKSSDLFNFDLGEALDDEAIEFALLSDQVNAIRHVFSGRHLQVFTSGAEWMVSGQPLTPSSIQLTRQTRVGSPIDRTVPPRDVDGATLFVSRNGKDLREFLFADVEQAYQSGDLAMLAKHVMLAPVDQDYDAGRRLFHVVMGDGGLATVTVYRSEKVTAWTGHVTAGRFLAVAVVEGEVYVLVEREGIVSVECFDESLSLDAALTGSADTAKILWSGLDHLEGQVVRVLADGAAIETLEVQDGAVTLSEPAKCVQVGLPYTHEIEPLPPVVQSAGGAGPGAVVRLIRAHFRLLDTQALHLDTGKGPTPVPFRRFGRHNFDAGPPLFSGDVQIRAIGWKRDAFAPLWRIAQDAPLPCTVLAVATEMKISS
;
A
#
# COMPACT_ATOMS: atom_id res chain seq x y z
N MET A 1 -55.25 -12.30 -10.20
CA MET A 1 -54.04 -12.54 -11.03
C MET A 1 -52.95 -13.06 -10.10
N SER A 2 -52.45 -14.29 -10.31
CA SER A 2 -51.49 -14.92 -9.40
C SER A 2 -50.09 -14.33 -9.62
N GLY A 3 -49.51 -13.69 -8.60
CA GLY A 3 -48.10 -13.28 -8.62
C GLY A 3 -47.20 -14.49 -8.92
N GLY A 4 -46.43 -14.42 -10.00
CA GLY A 4 -45.54 -15.48 -10.45
C GLY A 4 -44.33 -15.67 -9.53
N ASN A 5 -43.85 -16.90 -9.43
CA ASN A 5 -42.56 -17.19 -8.79
C ASN A 5 -41.43 -16.80 -9.76
N ILE A 6 -40.40 -16.15 -9.24
CA ILE A 6 -39.22 -15.72 -9.99
C ILE A 6 -37.99 -16.36 -9.35
N THR A 7 -37.09 -16.91 -10.16
CA THR A 7 -35.80 -17.42 -9.71
C THR A 7 -34.69 -16.49 -10.20
N LEU A 8 -33.86 -16.02 -9.27
CA LEU A 8 -32.67 -15.22 -9.54
C LEU A 8 -31.43 -16.04 -9.18
N ALA A 9 -30.51 -16.20 -10.11
CA ALA A 9 -29.24 -16.89 -9.87
C ALA A 9 -28.10 -15.88 -9.78
N LYS A 10 -27.34 -15.92 -8.68
CA LYS A 10 -26.05 -15.24 -8.54
C LYS A 10 -24.96 -16.30 -8.63
N THR A 11 -24.25 -16.32 -9.75
CA THR A 11 -23.28 -17.36 -10.09
C THR A 11 -21.83 -16.97 -9.77
N ASN A 12 -21.59 -15.71 -9.41
CA ASN A 12 -20.29 -15.18 -9.00
C ASN A 12 -20.45 -13.86 -8.23
N PHE A 13 -19.33 -13.38 -7.69
CA PHE A 13 -19.18 -12.09 -7.00
C PHE A 13 -18.12 -11.19 -7.67
N THR A 14 -17.83 -11.36 -8.97
CA THR A 14 -16.67 -10.72 -9.63
C THR A 14 -16.77 -9.20 -9.80
N ALA A 15 -17.92 -8.58 -9.51
CA ALA A 15 -18.04 -7.12 -9.45
C ALA A 15 -17.77 -6.55 -8.04
N GLY A 16 -17.59 -7.41 -7.02
CA GLY A 16 -17.25 -7.00 -5.67
C GLY A 16 -18.37 -6.26 -4.92
N GLU A 17 -17.97 -5.55 -3.86
CA GLU A 17 -18.82 -4.65 -3.09
C GLU A 17 -19.11 -3.38 -3.90
N LEU A 18 -20.39 -3.05 -4.08
CA LEU A 18 -20.84 -1.89 -4.85
C LEU A 18 -21.33 -0.75 -3.94
N SER A 19 -21.11 0.49 -4.39
CA SER A 19 -21.68 1.69 -3.76
C SER A 19 -23.21 1.65 -3.73
N LEU A 20 -23.80 2.29 -2.71
CA LEU A 20 -25.25 2.46 -2.61
C LEU A 20 -25.83 3.28 -3.78
N ASP A 21 -25.03 4.07 -4.48
CA ASP A 21 -25.45 4.78 -5.69
C ASP A 21 -25.86 3.82 -6.83
N MET A 22 -25.42 2.55 -6.74
CA MET A 22 -25.77 1.50 -7.70
C MET A 22 -27.14 0.87 -7.45
N LEU A 23 -27.84 1.20 -6.34
CA LEU A 23 -29.12 0.58 -5.99
C LEU A 23 -30.22 0.76 -7.06
N GLY A 24 -30.12 1.80 -7.89
CA GLY A 24 -31.04 2.03 -9.02
C GLY A 24 -30.60 1.43 -10.35
N ARG A 25 -29.41 0.82 -10.42
CA ARG A 25 -28.74 0.41 -11.68
C ARG A 25 -28.80 -1.09 -11.92
N GLY A 26 -29.96 -1.68 -11.70
CA GLY A 26 -30.21 -3.09 -11.95
C GLY A 26 -30.06 -3.54 -13.41
N ASP A 27 -29.94 -2.59 -14.34
CA ASP A 27 -29.61 -2.81 -15.75
C ASP A 27 -28.14 -3.19 -15.99
N LEU A 28 -27.23 -2.82 -15.08
CA LEU A 28 -25.80 -3.08 -15.24
C LEU A 28 -25.44 -4.51 -14.84
N ALA A 29 -24.60 -5.17 -15.64
CA ALA A 29 -24.08 -6.51 -15.34
C ALA A 29 -23.38 -6.57 -13.97
N ALA A 30 -22.70 -5.48 -13.58
CA ALA A 30 -22.06 -5.35 -12.27
C ALA A 30 -23.06 -5.52 -11.11
N TYR A 31 -24.32 -5.08 -11.24
CA TYR A 31 -25.34 -5.26 -10.22
C TYR A 31 -25.65 -6.75 -9.99
N GLY A 32 -25.76 -7.53 -11.07
CA GLY A 32 -26.01 -8.96 -11.03
C GLY A 32 -24.86 -9.76 -10.42
N ASN A 33 -23.62 -9.33 -10.69
CA ASN A 33 -22.39 -9.99 -10.24
C ASN A 33 -21.78 -9.38 -8.97
N GLY A 34 -22.38 -8.33 -8.42
CA GLY A 34 -21.88 -7.61 -7.24
C GLY A 34 -22.66 -7.92 -5.98
N ALA A 35 -22.24 -7.32 -4.89
CA ALA A 35 -22.86 -7.41 -3.58
C ALA A 35 -22.94 -6.03 -2.93
N LYS A 36 -23.86 -5.86 -1.99
CA LYS A 36 -24.03 -4.62 -1.23
C LYS A 36 -22.97 -4.51 -0.14
N ARG A 37 -22.58 -5.63 0.48
CA ARG A 37 -21.48 -5.71 1.45
C ARG A 37 -20.71 -7.01 1.28
N LEU A 38 -19.38 -6.91 1.27
CA LEU A 38 -18.42 -8.01 1.30
C LEU A 38 -17.33 -7.65 2.32
N ARG A 39 -17.52 -8.11 3.56
CA ARG A 39 -16.63 -7.78 4.68
C ARG A 39 -15.88 -9.00 5.20
N ASN A 40 -14.57 -8.87 5.38
CA ASN A 40 -13.68 -9.94 5.83
C ASN A 40 -13.80 -11.21 4.97
N VAL A 41 -13.88 -11.00 3.66
CA VAL A 41 -13.92 -12.06 2.65
C VAL A 41 -12.99 -11.70 1.50
N PHE A 42 -12.47 -12.71 0.80
CA PHE A 42 -11.78 -12.54 -0.48
C PHE A 42 -12.62 -13.12 -1.60
N ILE A 43 -12.49 -12.51 -2.78
CA ILE A 43 -13.13 -12.99 -4.01
C ILE A 43 -12.07 -13.65 -4.87
N ALA A 44 -12.26 -14.94 -5.17
CA ALA A 44 -11.44 -15.62 -6.15
C ALA A 44 -11.66 -14.99 -7.54
N PRO A 45 -10.66 -14.97 -8.43
CA PRO A 45 -10.82 -14.41 -9.78
C PRO A 45 -11.97 -15.05 -10.57
N ILE A 46 -12.27 -16.34 -10.30
CA ILE A 46 -13.39 -17.09 -10.89
C ILE A 46 -14.75 -16.80 -10.24
N GLY A 47 -14.79 -15.99 -9.18
CA GLY A 47 -16.01 -15.42 -8.63
C GLY A 47 -16.55 -16.00 -7.33
N GLY A 48 -15.96 -17.08 -6.81
CA GLY A 48 -16.29 -17.59 -5.47
C GLY A 48 -15.85 -16.61 -4.38
N VAL A 49 -16.59 -16.56 -3.27
CA VAL A 49 -16.25 -15.71 -2.12
C VAL A 49 -15.95 -16.56 -0.90
N SER A 50 -14.82 -16.32 -0.26
CA SER A 50 -14.35 -17.08 0.91
C SER A 50 -14.12 -16.15 2.07
N ARG A 51 -14.42 -16.60 3.30
CA ARG A 51 -13.92 -15.95 4.52
C ARG A 51 -12.42 -15.73 4.40
N ARG A 52 -11.94 -14.54 4.78
CA ARG A 52 -10.51 -14.23 4.70
C ARG A 52 -9.70 -15.16 5.64
N PRO A 53 -8.39 -15.29 5.44
CA PRO A 53 -7.49 -15.85 6.45
C PRO A 53 -7.44 -15.00 7.72
N GLY A 54 -7.03 -15.62 8.82
CA GLY A 54 -6.70 -14.96 10.06
C GLY A 54 -5.38 -14.18 9.96
N LEU A 55 -5.11 -13.37 10.99
CA LEU A 55 -3.85 -12.66 11.15
C LEU A 55 -3.00 -13.39 12.19
N ARG A 56 -1.85 -13.90 11.79
CA ARG A 56 -0.84 -14.46 12.68
C ARG A 56 -0.10 -13.32 13.37
N HIS A 57 0.02 -13.39 14.69
CA HIS A 57 0.91 -12.47 15.42
C HIS A 57 2.37 -12.77 15.07
N VAL A 58 3.14 -11.73 14.69
CA VAL A 58 4.57 -11.84 14.38
C VAL A 58 5.38 -11.26 15.53
N ASP A 59 5.13 -9.99 15.87
CA ASP A 59 5.85 -9.27 16.91
C ASP A 59 5.07 -8.02 17.35
N ILE A 60 5.47 -7.40 18.46
CA ILE A 60 5.04 -6.06 18.86
C ILE A 60 6.03 -5.04 18.27
N ALA A 61 5.54 -4.20 17.35
CA ALA A 61 6.33 -3.11 16.79
C ALA A 61 6.55 -2.01 17.84
N ARG A 62 7.65 -1.25 17.69
CA ARG A 62 7.98 -0.13 18.59
C ARG A 62 6.95 1.00 18.56
N GLY A 63 6.13 1.09 17.51
CA GLY A 63 5.12 2.12 17.34
C GLY A 63 4.56 2.13 15.92
N LYS A 64 3.93 3.24 15.55
CA LYS A 64 3.41 3.46 14.20
C LYS A 64 4.57 3.53 13.22
N GLY A 65 4.32 3.05 12.01
CA GLY A 65 5.41 2.86 11.08
C GLY A 65 4.98 2.60 9.65
N ARG A 66 5.98 2.23 8.86
CA ARG A 66 5.88 1.85 7.46
C ARG A 66 6.50 0.47 7.28
N LEU A 67 5.90 -0.33 6.40
CA LEU A 67 6.46 -1.61 5.99
C LEU A 67 7.16 -1.46 4.65
N ILE A 68 8.33 -2.08 4.52
CA ILE A 68 9.08 -2.11 3.27
C ILE A 68 9.51 -3.55 3.01
N ALA A 69 9.12 -4.09 1.86
CA ALA A 69 9.66 -5.34 1.36
C ALA A 69 11.09 -5.11 0.84
N PHE A 70 12.02 -5.99 1.24
CA PHE A 70 13.39 -6.00 0.74
C PHE A 70 13.72 -7.38 0.19
N GLU A 71 14.07 -7.45 -1.08
CA GLU A 71 14.39 -8.71 -1.76
C GLU A 71 15.81 -8.67 -2.29
N PHE A 72 16.72 -9.40 -1.65
CA PHE A 72 18.07 -9.56 -2.19
C PHE A 72 18.08 -10.52 -3.38
N ASN A 73 17.34 -11.62 -3.25
CA ASN A 73 17.04 -12.62 -4.25
C ASN A 73 15.79 -13.41 -3.81
N THR A 74 15.39 -14.42 -4.60
CA THR A 74 14.21 -15.25 -4.35
C THR A 74 14.28 -16.13 -3.11
N GLU A 75 15.42 -16.22 -2.42
CA GLU A 75 15.61 -17.03 -1.20
C GLU A 75 15.86 -16.18 0.05
N GLN A 76 16.19 -14.90 -0.13
CA GLN A 76 16.61 -14.00 0.94
C GLN A 76 15.76 -12.73 0.86
N THR A 77 14.53 -12.88 1.34
CA THR A 77 13.52 -11.84 1.46
C THR A 77 13.44 -11.37 2.92
N TYR A 78 13.20 -10.08 3.13
CA TYR A 78 13.11 -9.47 4.44
C TYR A 78 11.96 -8.48 4.49
N LEU A 79 11.27 -8.45 5.64
CA LEU A 79 10.35 -7.38 5.98
C LEU A 79 11.11 -6.34 6.81
N LEU A 80 11.08 -5.09 6.37
CA LEU A 80 11.63 -3.96 7.11
C LEU A 80 10.47 -3.19 7.75
N VAL A 81 10.54 -3.01 9.07
CA VAL A 81 9.55 -2.28 9.86
C VAL A 81 10.18 -0.97 10.33
N LEU A 82 9.85 0.11 9.64
CA LEU A 82 10.37 1.45 9.95
C LEU A 82 9.44 2.17 10.91
N THR A 83 9.93 2.50 12.10
CA THR A 83 9.20 3.21 13.17
C THR A 83 9.99 4.45 13.61
N ASP A 84 9.53 5.16 14.64
CA ASP A 84 10.20 6.35 15.17
C ASP A 84 11.68 6.07 15.49
N LEU A 85 12.57 6.68 14.72
CA LEU A 85 14.04 6.60 14.87
C LEU A 85 14.63 5.18 14.78
N HIS A 86 13.86 4.18 14.35
CA HIS A 86 14.28 2.77 14.35
C HIS A 86 13.81 2.03 13.10
N LEU A 87 14.61 1.05 12.66
CA LEU A 87 14.25 0.10 11.61
C LEU A 87 14.56 -1.31 12.12
N ASP A 88 13.51 -2.10 12.32
CA ASP A 88 13.62 -3.51 12.69
C ASP A 88 13.50 -4.37 11.41
N ILE A 89 14.36 -5.38 11.29
CA ILE A 89 14.47 -6.24 10.10
C ILE A 89 14.03 -7.65 10.48
N TYR A 90 13.10 -8.20 9.73
CA TYR A 90 12.55 -9.54 9.93
C TYR A 90 12.85 -10.43 8.72
N ALA A 91 13.16 -11.70 9.00
CA ALA A 91 13.20 -12.77 8.00
C ALA A 91 12.31 -13.91 8.51
N ASP A 92 11.44 -14.45 7.66
CA ASP A 92 10.51 -15.54 8.01
C ASP A 92 9.68 -15.24 9.28
N GLY A 93 9.32 -13.98 9.50
CA GLY A 93 8.57 -13.54 10.67
C GLY A 93 9.38 -13.49 11.98
N VAL A 94 10.71 -13.58 11.93
CA VAL A 94 11.60 -13.47 13.09
C VAL A 94 12.47 -12.23 12.95
N ALA A 95 12.58 -11.42 14.00
CA ALA A 95 13.49 -10.27 14.02
C ALA A 95 14.95 -10.76 13.97
N VAL A 96 15.70 -10.32 12.95
CA VAL A 96 17.09 -10.74 12.70
C VAL A 96 18.12 -9.62 12.92
N ALA A 97 17.69 -8.36 12.85
CA ALA A 97 18.53 -7.20 13.07
C ALA A 97 17.69 -5.95 13.38
N HIS A 98 18.35 -4.92 13.93
CA HIS A 98 17.78 -3.59 14.06
C HIS A 98 18.86 -2.55 13.76
N VAL A 99 18.45 -1.37 13.27
CA VAL A 99 19.33 -0.21 13.10
C VAL A 99 18.61 1.08 13.52
N ASP A 100 19.35 2.03 14.07
CA ASP A 100 18.83 3.36 14.36
C ASP A 100 18.74 4.19 13.08
N THR A 101 17.69 4.98 12.96
CA THR A 101 17.40 5.79 11.78
C THR A 101 17.13 7.24 12.16
N PRO A 102 17.30 8.19 11.22
CA PRO A 102 17.14 9.61 11.54
C PRO A 102 15.70 10.12 11.44
N TRP A 103 14.72 9.29 11.05
CA TRP A 103 13.37 9.75 10.74
C TRP A 103 12.44 9.61 11.94
N THR A 104 11.76 10.70 12.27
CA THR A 104 10.74 10.71 13.31
C THR A 104 9.42 10.10 12.83
N GLU A 105 8.53 9.69 13.74
CA GLU A 105 7.19 9.18 13.43
C GLU A 105 6.43 10.08 12.44
N ALA A 106 6.49 11.40 12.65
CA ALA A 106 5.81 12.39 11.81
C ALA A 106 6.33 12.46 10.37
N GLN A 107 7.55 11.97 10.12
CA GLN A 107 8.21 12.00 8.81
C GLN A 107 7.98 10.70 8.02
N LEU A 108 7.63 9.59 8.67
CA LEU A 108 7.57 8.26 8.06
C LEU A 108 6.63 8.20 6.84
N GLN A 109 5.51 8.91 6.91
CA GLN A 109 4.50 8.93 5.85
C GLN A 109 4.96 9.61 4.56
N GLN A 110 6.06 10.38 4.58
CA GLN A 110 6.60 11.06 3.40
C GLN A 110 7.86 10.41 2.83
N ILE A 111 8.35 9.32 3.45
CA ILE A 111 9.56 8.64 3.00
C ILE A 111 9.33 7.97 1.66
N ASN A 112 10.30 8.05 0.76
CA ASN A 112 10.36 7.25 -0.47
C ASN A 112 11.61 6.39 -0.48
N TRP A 113 11.59 5.31 -1.26
CA TRP A 113 12.72 4.40 -1.35
C TRP A 113 12.82 3.71 -2.71
N THR A 114 14.03 3.25 -3.03
CA THR A 114 14.29 2.34 -4.14
C THR A 114 15.35 1.33 -3.70
N GLN A 115 15.28 0.12 -4.22
CA GLN A 115 16.22 -0.95 -3.90
C GLN A 115 16.98 -1.38 -5.15
N THR A 116 18.24 -1.76 -4.99
CA THR A 116 19.02 -2.51 -5.97
C THR A 116 19.92 -3.49 -5.22
N ALA A 117 19.83 -4.78 -5.56
CA ALA A 117 20.59 -5.85 -4.93
C ALA A 117 20.58 -5.77 -3.39
N ASP A 118 21.73 -5.53 -2.76
CA ASP A 118 21.93 -5.47 -1.32
C ASP A 118 21.63 -4.09 -0.69
N THR A 119 21.25 -3.12 -1.50
CA THR A 119 21.20 -1.71 -1.12
C THR A 119 19.80 -1.13 -1.26
N LEU A 120 19.32 -0.49 -0.19
CA LEU A 120 18.09 0.30 -0.17
C LEU A 120 18.46 1.78 0.01
N LEU A 121 18.04 2.63 -0.94
CA LEU A 121 18.17 4.08 -0.86
C LEU A 121 16.86 4.66 -0.34
N ILE A 122 16.93 5.45 0.73
CA ILE A 122 15.77 6.01 1.43
C ILE A 122 15.89 7.54 1.44
N VAL A 123 14.83 8.23 1.04
CA VAL A 123 14.80 9.68 0.88
C VAL A 123 13.60 10.30 1.61
N HIS A 124 13.78 11.52 2.11
CA HIS A 124 12.76 12.33 2.76
C HIS A 124 13.10 13.82 2.57
N PRO A 125 12.14 14.73 2.27
CA PRO A 125 12.44 16.12 1.92
C PRO A 125 13.23 16.92 2.98
N GLU A 126 13.06 16.61 4.26
CA GLU A 126 13.73 17.33 5.36
C GLU A 126 14.92 16.58 5.98
N VAL A 127 15.22 15.35 5.53
CA VAL A 127 16.28 14.53 6.15
C VAL A 127 17.24 14.04 5.07
N ALA A 128 18.54 14.16 5.35
CA ALA A 128 19.58 13.73 4.41
C ALA A 128 19.38 12.27 3.99
N PRO A 129 19.52 11.96 2.68
CA PRO A 129 19.25 10.64 2.15
C PRO A 129 20.16 9.58 2.79
N ARG A 130 19.59 8.40 3.04
CA ARG A 130 20.28 7.29 3.69
C ARG A 130 20.41 6.10 2.76
N LYS A 131 21.53 5.40 2.90
CA LYS A 131 21.82 4.13 2.25
C LYS A 131 21.84 3.05 3.32
N LEU A 132 20.88 2.13 3.26
CA LEU A 132 20.85 0.90 4.04
C LEU A 132 21.48 -0.22 3.19
N THR A 133 22.47 -0.90 3.73
CA THR A 133 23.19 -2.00 3.05
C THR A 133 23.12 -3.26 3.87
N ARG A 134 22.70 -4.36 3.25
CA ARG A 134 22.74 -5.71 3.81
C ARG A 134 24.10 -6.34 3.54
N THR A 135 24.88 -6.61 4.58
CA THR A 135 26.20 -7.27 4.45
C THR A 135 26.17 -8.74 4.84
N ALA A 136 25.21 -9.16 5.66
CA ALA A 136 24.90 -10.55 5.97
C ALA A 136 23.40 -10.70 6.30
N HIS A 137 22.96 -11.90 6.69
CA HIS A 137 21.56 -12.14 7.11
C HIS A 137 21.13 -11.25 8.29
N SER A 138 21.98 -11.17 9.32
CA SER A 138 21.76 -10.36 10.54
C SER A 138 22.70 -9.14 10.64
N ALA A 139 23.44 -8.81 9.58
CA ALA A 139 24.34 -7.66 9.57
C ALA A 139 23.89 -6.62 8.54
N TRP A 140 23.51 -5.46 9.05
CA TRP A 140 22.94 -4.36 8.29
C TRP A 140 23.59 -3.05 8.73
N THR A 141 23.84 -2.16 7.78
CA THR A 141 24.47 -0.87 8.04
C THR A 141 23.69 0.24 7.37
N ILE A 142 23.43 1.32 8.11
CA ILE A 142 22.83 2.54 7.57
C ILE A 142 23.86 3.67 7.58
N SER A 143 24.00 4.35 6.46
CA SER A 143 24.96 5.44 6.28
C SER A 143 24.33 6.58 5.49
N ASN A 144 25.01 7.72 5.45
CA ASN A 144 24.62 8.78 4.52
C ASN A 144 24.85 8.31 3.08
N TRP A 145 23.90 8.63 2.20
CA TRP A 145 24.16 8.61 0.77
C TRP A 145 25.31 9.60 0.49
N MET A 146 26.28 9.16 -0.32
CA MET A 146 27.35 10.03 -0.84
C MET A 146 27.28 10.10 -2.37
N PHE A 147 27.38 11.31 -2.92
CA PHE A 147 27.58 11.51 -4.35
C PHE A 147 29.01 11.13 -4.74
N HIS A 148 29.23 10.86 -6.03
CA HIS A 148 30.57 10.60 -6.55
C HIS A 148 31.48 11.80 -6.28
N GLU A 149 32.70 11.53 -5.79
CA GLU A 149 33.74 12.53 -5.51
C GLU A 149 35.01 12.13 -6.24
N ALA A 150 35.60 13.05 -7.02
CA ALA A 150 36.93 12.89 -7.58
C ALA A 150 37.70 14.21 -7.52
N ASP A 151 39.00 14.13 -7.21
CA ASP A 151 39.88 15.30 -7.08
C ASP A 151 39.35 16.40 -6.15
N GLY A 152 38.59 16.02 -5.11
CA GLY A 152 37.99 16.94 -4.14
C GLY A 152 36.73 17.68 -4.63
N VAL A 153 36.17 17.26 -5.77
CA VAL A 153 34.96 17.82 -6.39
C VAL A 153 33.80 16.86 -6.22
N LEU A 154 32.65 17.37 -5.79
CA LEU A 154 31.41 16.58 -5.68
C LEU A 154 30.56 16.69 -6.96
N PHE A 155 30.19 15.54 -7.51
CA PHE A 155 29.34 15.42 -8.70
C PHE A 155 27.87 15.22 -8.30
N GLN A 156 27.32 16.27 -7.71
CA GLN A 156 25.93 16.36 -7.26
C GLN A 156 25.16 17.43 -8.07
N PRO A 157 23.83 17.47 -7.99
CA PRO A 157 23.06 18.53 -8.63
C PRO A 157 23.33 19.93 -8.05
N TYR A 158 23.42 20.93 -8.93
CA TYR A 158 23.59 22.34 -8.58
C TYR A 158 22.47 23.22 -9.15
N HIS A 159 22.15 24.31 -8.46
CA HIS A 159 21.17 25.28 -8.91
C HIS A 159 21.44 26.67 -8.31
N LYS A 160 21.11 27.73 -9.04
CA LYS A 160 21.16 29.10 -8.52
C LYS A 160 19.79 29.51 -7.96
N PHE A 161 19.65 29.56 -6.64
CA PHE A 161 18.40 30.00 -5.98
C PHE A 161 18.33 31.50 -5.70
N ALA A 162 19.47 32.20 -5.74
CA ALA A 162 19.47 33.66 -5.70
C ALA A 162 18.95 34.22 -7.03
N ALA A 163 18.46 35.46 -7.02
CA ALA A 163 18.05 36.13 -8.25
C ALA A 163 19.19 36.19 -9.28
N ASP A 164 18.85 36.15 -10.57
CA ASP A 164 19.81 36.01 -11.67
C ASP A 164 20.88 37.12 -11.66
N GLU A 165 20.51 38.32 -11.23
CA GLU A 165 21.40 39.48 -11.12
C GLU A 165 22.41 39.41 -9.97
N VAL A 166 22.17 38.57 -8.95
CA VAL A 166 23.07 38.47 -7.79
C VAL A 166 24.40 37.88 -8.24
N THR A 167 25.46 38.63 -7.99
CA THR A 167 26.85 38.23 -8.19
C THR A 167 27.49 37.67 -6.92
N LEU A 168 28.48 36.79 -7.10
CA LEU A 168 29.40 36.36 -6.05
C LEU A 168 30.84 36.74 -6.43
N GLN A 169 31.59 37.29 -5.48
CA GLN A 169 32.98 37.72 -5.66
C GLN A 169 33.90 36.99 -4.68
N PRO A 170 34.91 36.24 -5.17
CA PRO A 170 35.92 35.62 -4.32
C PRO A 170 37.11 36.55 -4.06
N SER A 171 37.67 36.50 -2.86
CA SER A 171 38.82 37.33 -2.47
C SER A 171 40.17 36.85 -3.04
N ALA A 172 40.28 35.59 -3.42
CA ALA A 172 41.45 34.99 -4.08
C ALA A 172 41.02 33.78 -4.92
N THR A 173 41.92 33.20 -5.71
CA THR A 173 41.62 32.06 -6.61
C THR A 173 41.93 30.69 -6.03
N SER A 174 42.58 30.60 -4.87
CA SER A 174 42.95 29.35 -4.21
C SER A 174 43.05 29.52 -2.69
N GLY A 175 43.12 28.40 -1.96
CA GLY A 175 43.25 28.40 -0.51
C GLY A 175 41.96 28.75 0.22
N SER A 176 42.08 29.41 1.37
CA SER A 176 40.94 29.93 2.12
C SER A 176 40.60 31.35 1.66
N ILE A 177 39.35 31.58 1.29
CA ILE A 177 38.87 32.81 0.67
C ILE A 177 37.64 33.35 1.39
N THR A 178 37.33 34.62 1.15
CA THR A 178 36.03 35.22 1.47
C THR A 178 35.21 35.35 0.19
N LEU A 179 33.98 34.87 0.22
CA LEU A 179 32.98 35.06 -0.83
C LEU A 179 32.06 36.20 -0.41
N THR A 180 31.93 37.20 -1.28
CA THR A 180 31.03 38.35 -1.08
C THR A 180 29.90 38.30 -2.09
N ALA A 181 28.65 38.18 -1.61
CA ALA A 181 27.45 38.27 -2.41
C ALA A 181 26.95 39.72 -2.50
N SER A 182 26.45 40.11 -3.66
CA SER A 182 25.87 41.46 -3.87
C SER A 182 24.51 41.68 -3.21
N ALA A 183 23.86 40.60 -2.74
CA ALA A 183 22.62 40.63 -1.99
C ALA A 183 22.64 39.55 -0.89
N ALA A 184 21.72 39.65 0.07
CA ALA A 184 21.58 38.67 1.14
C ALA A 184 21.28 37.28 0.58
N PHE A 185 22.11 36.30 0.94
CA PHE A 185 22.07 34.93 0.46
C PHE A 185 22.50 33.94 1.54
N PHE A 186 23.58 34.25 2.26
CA PHE A 186 24.19 33.31 3.20
C PHE A 186 23.39 33.15 4.49
N VAL A 187 23.17 31.89 4.90
CA VAL A 187 22.53 31.51 6.16
C VAL A 187 23.39 30.46 6.86
N ALA A 188 23.20 30.30 8.18
CA ALA A 188 24.00 29.37 9.00
C ALA A 188 24.06 27.94 8.43
N GLY A 189 22.99 27.46 7.81
CA GLY A 189 22.93 26.12 7.21
C GLY A 189 23.81 25.91 5.98
N HIS A 190 24.40 26.96 5.39
CA HIS A 190 25.34 26.82 4.28
C HIS A 190 26.72 26.32 4.71
N VAL A 191 27.05 26.29 6.00
CA VAL A 191 28.34 25.72 6.44
C VAL A 191 28.41 24.25 6.07
N GLY A 192 29.47 23.85 5.37
CA GLY A 192 29.69 22.51 4.84
C GLY A 192 29.07 22.25 3.45
N THR A 193 28.29 23.18 2.88
CA THR A 193 27.74 23.02 1.53
C THR A 193 28.74 23.44 0.45
N ARG A 194 28.55 22.95 -0.77
CA ARG A 194 29.33 23.36 -1.95
C ARG A 194 28.67 24.50 -2.72
N LEU A 195 29.49 25.40 -3.26
CA LEU A 195 29.12 26.33 -4.32
C LEU A 195 30.01 26.10 -5.54
N ARG A 196 29.50 26.38 -6.75
CA ARG A 196 30.33 26.46 -7.97
C ARG A 196 30.31 27.89 -8.50
N LEU A 197 31.48 28.45 -8.78
CA LEU A 197 31.66 29.74 -9.48
C LEU A 197 32.31 29.46 -10.82
N GLN A 198 31.63 29.80 -11.92
CA GLN A 198 32.12 29.53 -13.27
C GLN A 198 32.63 28.08 -13.42
N GLN A 199 31.83 27.11 -12.95
CA GLN A 199 32.14 25.67 -12.96
C GLN A 199 33.35 25.26 -12.08
N LYS A 200 33.74 26.07 -11.08
CA LYS A 200 34.81 25.74 -10.11
C LYS A 200 34.26 25.68 -8.69
N GLU A 201 34.51 24.57 -8.01
CA GLU A 201 33.92 24.26 -6.71
C GLU A 201 34.66 24.88 -5.52
N VAL A 202 33.88 25.35 -4.54
CA VAL A 202 34.33 25.83 -3.22
C VAL A 202 33.45 25.24 -2.11
N GLU A 203 34.02 25.08 -0.93
CA GLU A 203 33.33 24.62 0.29
C GLU A 203 33.13 25.77 1.25
N ILE A 204 31.91 26.01 1.73
CA ILE A 204 31.67 27.04 2.74
C ILE A 204 32.11 26.52 4.12
N THR A 205 32.96 27.27 4.81
CA THR A 205 33.52 26.88 6.12
C THR A 205 32.94 27.70 7.28
N ALA A 206 32.51 28.94 7.03
CA ALA A 206 31.86 29.79 8.03
C ALA A 206 31.02 30.89 7.37
N ILE A 207 30.01 31.38 8.08
CA ILE A 207 29.18 32.50 7.64
C ILE A 207 29.49 33.72 8.50
N ALA A 208 29.97 34.79 7.86
CA ALA A 208 30.27 36.05 8.56
C ALA A 208 29.05 36.98 8.62
N SER A 209 28.26 37.00 7.55
CA SER A 209 27.01 37.76 7.47
C SER A 209 26.12 37.22 6.35
N ALA A 210 24.93 37.80 6.15
CA ALA A 210 24.04 37.43 5.05
C ALA A 210 24.67 37.63 3.66
N THR A 211 25.73 38.43 3.52
CA THR A 211 26.41 38.70 2.24
C THR A 211 27.85 38.22 2.21
N GLN A 212 28.39 37.64 3.29
CA GLN A 212 29.78 37.20 3.35
C GLN A 212 29.93 35.84 4.01
N ALA A 213 30.69 34.96 3.37
CA ALA A 213 31.06 33.64 3.90
C ALA A 213 32.55 33.37 3.67
N SER A 214 33.16 32.62 4.59
CA SER A 214 34.48 32.03 4.39
C SER A 214 34.33 30.70 3.66
N ALA A 215 35.24 30.42 2.73
CA ALA A 215 35.23 29.20 1.94
C ALA A 215 36.63 28.66 1.67
N THR A 216 36.74 27.36 1.46
CA THR A 216 37.96 26.69 0.97
C THR A 216 37.78 26.34 -0.50
N VAL A 217 38.73 26.75 -1.33
CA VAL A 217 38.72 26.47 -2.76
C VAL A 217 39.08 25.00 -3.01
N LYS A 218 38.24 24.26 -3.74
CA LYS A 218 38.51 22.88 -4.17
C LYS A 218 39.14 22.83 -5.56
N GLN A 219 38.71 23.72 -6.45
CA GLN A 219 39.32 23.90 -7.76
C GLN A 219 39.68 25.37 -7.96
N ASN A 220 40.88 25.64 -8.48
CA ASN A 220 41.33 27.01 -8.72
C ASN A 220 40.26 27.81 -9.50
N LEU A 221 39.86 28.95 -8.94
CA LEU A 221 38.86 29.82 -9.54
C LEU A 221 39.46 30.57 -10.73
N VAL A 222 38.61 30.92 -11.70
CA VAL A 222 39.03 31.57 -12.95
C VAL A 222 39.66 32.95 -12.68
N ASN A 223 39.07 33.74 -11.78
CA ASN A 223 39.52 35.08 -11.39
C ASN A 223 38.83 35.52 -10.08
N THR A 224 39.09 36.75 -9.63
CA THR A 224 38.51 37.37 -8.42
C THR A 224 37.42 38.42 -8.72
N SER A 225 36.95 38.50 -9.96
CA SER A 225 35.89 39.44 -10.34
C SER A 225 34.52 38.94 -9.87
N ALA A 226 33.61 39.87 -9.58
CA ALA A 226 32.24 39.52 -9.24
C ALA A 226 31.54 38.95 -10.48
N HIS A 227 30.92 37.77 -10.35
CA HIS A 227 30.31 37.09 -11.50
C HIS A 227 28.90 36.59 -11.18
N LYS A 228 28.03 36.52 -12.21
CA LYS A 228 26.63 36.04 -12.07
C LYS A 228 26.51 34.53 -12.24
N ASP A 229 27.42 33.92 -12.99
CA ASP A 229 27.51 32.46 -13.16
C ASP A 229 28.10 31.83 -11.90
N TRP A 230 27.19 31.51 -10.99
CA TRP A 230 27.45 30.72 -9.82
C TRP A 230 26.18 29.99 -9.40
N GLU A 231 26.36 28.89 -8.70
CA GLU A 231 25.30 28.00 -8.28
C GLU A 231 25.65 27.37 -6.92
N GLU A 232 24.63 26.93 -6.20
CA GLU A 232 24.78 26.19 -4.94
C GLU A 232 24.33 24.75 -5.09
N GLN A 233 24.80 23.89 -4.20
CA GLN A 233 24.32 22.53 -4.08
C GLN A 233 22.78 22.50 -3.95
N ALA A 234 22.10 21.84 -4.89
CA ALA A 234 20.63 21.85 -4.96
C ALA A 234 19.95 20.99 -3.88
N LEU A 235 20.66 19.98 -3.37
CA LEU A 235 20.17 19.04 -2.37
C LEU A 235 20.98 19.23 -1.08
N SER A 236 20.42 19.93 -0.09
CA SER A 236 21.14 20.33 1.13
C SER A 236 20.18 20.57 2.30
N ALA A 237 20.72 20.75 3.51
CA ALA A 237 19.91 21.16 4.66
C ALA A 237 19.19 22.51 4.45
N VAL A 238 19.73 23.40 3.60
CA VAL A 238 19.14 24.72 3.30
C VAL A 238 18.08 24.65 2.21
N ARG A 239 18.19 23.72 1.26
CA ARG A 239 17.29 23.61 0.08
C ARG A 239 16.36 22.40 0.12
N GLY A 240 16.50 21.58 1.14
CA GLY A 240 15.83 20.29 1.27
C GLY A 240 16.55 19.19 0.49
N TRP A 241 16.06 17.98 0.72
CA TRP A 241 16.59 16.74 0.19
C TRP A 241 15.60 16.12 -0.82
N PRO A 242 16.01 15.05 -1.53
CA PRO A 242 15.14 14.38 -2.49
C PRO A 242 13.77 13.96 -1.92
N VAL A 243 12.73 14.15 -2.71
CA VAL A 243 11.36 13.71 -2.39
C VAL A 243 11.11 12.28 -2.87
N SER A 244 11.67 11.88 -4.01
CA SER A 244 11.45 10.57 -4.61
C SER A 244 12.68 10.07 -5.37
N VAL A 245 12.78 8.75 -5.53
CA VAL A 245 13.95 8.09 -6.14
C VAL A 245 13.53 6.78 -6.82
N CYS A 246 14.14 6.43 -7.96
CA CYS A 246 14.03 5.10 -8.59
C CYS A 246 15.24 4.80 -9.50
N PHE A 247 15.40 3.56 -9.92
CA PHE A 247 16.35 3.18 -10.99
C PHE A 247 15.64 3.03 -12.33
N HIS A 248 16.19 3.61 -13.40
CA HIS A 248 15.64 3.49 -14.74
C HIS A 248 16.76 3.51 -15.80
N GLN A 249 16.85 2.48 -16.64
CA GLN A 249 17.83 2.37 -17.73
C GLN A 249 19.27 2.70 -17.29
N ASP A 250 19.78 1.98 -16.28
CA ASP A 250 21.12 2.15 -15.70
C ASP A 250 21.43 3.55 -15.11
N ARG A 251 20.38 4.34 -14.82
CA ARG A 251 20.50 5.64 -14.16
C ARG A 251 19.74 5.66 -12.85
N LEU A 252 20.28 6.38 -11.88
CA LEU A 252 19.55 6.78 -10.67
C LEU A 252 18.75 8.04 -10.98
N VAL A 253 17.45 7.97 -10.75
CA VAL A 253 16.52 9.07 -10.98
C VAL A 253 16.14 9.68 -9.64
N ILE A 254 16.32 10.99 -9.49
CA ILE A 254 15.88 11.78 -8.35
C ILE A 254 14.76 12.71 -8.80
N GLY A 255 13.63 12.69 -8.09
CA GLY A 255 12.49 13.54 -8.39
C GLY A 255 12.13 14.47 -7.24
N GLY A 256 12.28 15.76 -7.49
CA GLY A 256 11.88 16.85 -6.61
C GLY A 256 12.74 17.01 -5.36
N SER A 257 12.81 18.24 -4.86
CA SER A 257 13.25 18.60 -3.50
C SER A 257 12.34 19.70 -2.95
N ARG A 258 12.52 20.11 -1.69
CA ARG A 258 11.69 21.17 -1.09
C ARG A 258 11.71 22.47 -1.90
N ASP A 259 12.90 22.94 -2.27
CA ASP A 259 13.06 24.21 -2.96
C ASP A 259 13.15 24.04 -4.51
N GLN A 260 13.23 22.81 -5.02
CA GLN A 260 13.10 22.48 -6.46
C GLN A 260 12.05 21.37 -6.66
N PRO A 261 10.77 21.63 -6.36
CA PRO A 261 9.75 20.57 -6.30
C PRO A 261 9.39 19.96 -7.66
N ASN A 262 9.65 20.66 -8.76
CA ASN A 262 9.30 20.23 -10.12
C ASN A 262 10.51 19.80 -10.95
N ARG A 263 11.67 19.55 -10.34
CA ARG A 263 12.91 19.22 -11.04
C ARG A 263 13.21 17.72 -10.98
N LEU A 264 13.69 17.18 -12.09
CA LEU A 264 14.13 15.79 -12.22
C LEU A 264 15.62 15.76 -12.54
N TRP A 265 16.34 14.85 -11.90
CA TRP A 265 17.75 14.59 -12.15
C TRP A 265 17.95 13.10 -12.43
N LEU A 266 18.70 12.79 -13.48
CA LEU A 266 19.15 11.43 -13.78
C LEU A 266 20.68 11.44 -13.74
N SER A 267 21.26 10.49 -13.02
CA SER A 267 22.72 10.30 -12.98
C SER A 267 23.27 9.98 -14.37
N LYS A 268 24.60 10.03 -14.53
CA LYS A 268 25.30 9.41 -15.65
C LYS A 268 24.91 7.93 -15.77
N SER A 269 24.92 7.42 -16.99
CA SER A 269 24.62 6.01 -17.23
C SER A 269 25.67 5.11 -16.57
N SER A 270 25.23 4.08 -15.84
CA SER A 270 26.08 3.14 -15.10
C SER A 270 26.94 3.74 -13.97
N ASP A 271 26.90 5.05 -13.75
CA ASP A 271 27.55 5.75 -12.62
C ASP A 271 26.48 6.47 -11.79
N LEU A 272 25.80 5.68 -10.95
CA LEU A 272 24.53 6.01 -10.29
C LEU A 272 24.59 7.22 -9.36
N PHE A 273 25.77 7.60 -8.87
CA PHE A 273 25.93 8.69 -7.90
C PHE A 273 26.61 9.92 -8.51
N ASN A 274 26.81 9.93 -9.83
CA ASN A 274 27.45 11.01 -10.57
C ASN A 274 26.40 11.80 -11.36
N PHE A 275 26.19 13.06 -10.97
CA PHE A 275 25.24 13.98 -11.61
C PHE A 275 25.95 15.08 -12.39
N ASP A 276 27.15 14.81 -12.92
CA ASP A 276 27.83 15.74 -13.80
C ASP A 276 27.11 15.88 -15.15
N LEU A 277 26.81 17.11 -15.55
CA LEU A 277 26.17 17.39 -16.84
C LEU A 277 27.19 17.32 -18.00
N GLY A 278 28.48 17.47 -17.69
CA GLY A 278 29.57 17.40 -18.66
C GLY A 278 29.32 18.30 -19.88
N GLU A 279 29.56 17.74 -21.07
CA GLU A 279 29.28 18.38 -22.37
C GLU A 279 27.96 17.87 -22.99
N ALA A 280 27.08 17.28 -22.17
CA ALA A 280 25.82 16.65 -22.61
C ALA A 280 26.01 15.53 -23.65
N LEU A 281 27.07 14.73 -23.50
CA LEU A 281 27.26 13.47 -24.24
C LEU A 281 26.18 12.45 -23.85
N ASP A 282 26.06 11.39 -24.64
CA ASP A 282 24.92 10.46 -24.53
C ASP A 282 24.82 9.75 -23.16
N ASP A 283 25.94 9.56 -22.46
CA ASP A 283 26.05 8.93 -21.15
C ASP A 283 26.05 9.93 -19.97
N GLU A 284 26.08 11.24 -20.24
CA GLU A 284 26.12 12.30 -19.22
C GLU A 284 24.82 12.41 -18.42
N ALA A 285 24.87 13.05 -17.25
CA ALA A 285 23.70 13.26 -16.42
C ALA A 285 22.68 14.15 -17.12
N ILE A 286 21.41 13.97 -16.74
CA ILE A 286 20.30 14.70 -17.35
C ILE A 286 19.55 15.45 -16.26
N GLU A 287 19.26 16.72 -16.50
CA GLU A 287 18.56 17.56 -15.55
C GLU A 287 17.56 18.47 -16.25
N PHE A 288 16.33 18.54 -15.73
CA PHE A 288 15.27 19.37 -16.30
C PHE A 288 14.16 19.69 -15.29
N ALA A 289 13.45 20.79 -15.55
CA ALA A 289 12.25 21.17 -14.83
C ALA A 289 10.99 20.77 -15.60
N LEU A 290 10.01 20.21 -14.89
CA LEU A 290 8.64 20.05 -15.38
C LEU A 290 7.99 21.44 -15.46
N LEU A 291 7.89 21.97 -16.67
CA LEU A 291 7.21 23.24 -16.93
C LEU A 291 5.71 22.98 -17.14
N SER A 292 4.89 23.55 -16.26
CA SER A 292 3.44 23.64 -16.44
C SER A 292 2.90 24.95 -15.86
N ASP A 293 1.69 25.34 -16.29
CA ASP A 293 1.03 26.59 -15.87
C ASP A 293 0.86 26.72 -14.33
N GLN A 294 0.87 25.60 -13.62
CA GLN A 294 0.90 25.52 -12.16
C GLN A 294 2.15 24.76 -11.70
N VAL A 295 2.67 25.12 -10.53
CA VAL A 295 3.77 24.36 -9.89
C VAL A 295 3.21 23.01 -9.43
N ASN A 296 3.58 21.95 -10.17
CA ASN A 296 3.24 20.57 -9.82
C ASN A 296 4.46 19.90 -9.21
N ALA A 297 4.45 19.75 -7.88
CA ALA A 297 5.53 19.11 -7.15
C ALA A 297 5.58 17.61 -7.47
N ILE A 298 6.76 17.06 -7.75
CA ILE A 298 6.97 15.63 -7.91
C ILE A 298 6.70 14.94 -6.57
N ARG A 299 5.94 13.86 -6.61
CA ARG A 299 5.56 13.03 -5.45
C ARG A 299 6.19 11.64 -5.53
N HIS A 300 6.26 11.09 -6.73
CA HIS A 300 6.91 9.81 -7.01
C HIS A 300 7.52 9.80 -8.41
N VAL A 301 8.61 9.05 -8.54
CA VAL A 301 9.17 8.60 -9.82
C VAL A 301 9.09 7.08 -9.83
N PHE A 302 8.65 6.50 -10.93
CA PHE A 302 8.41 5.07 -11.04
C PHE A 302 8.95 4.54 -12.36
N SER A 303 9.67 3.43 -12.29
CA SER A 303 10.25 2.76 -13.45
C SER A 303 9.29 1.68 -13.93
N GLY A 304 8.61 1.95 -15.04
CA GLY A 304 7.81 0.95 -15.77
C GLY A 304 8.33 0.79 -17.19
N ARG A 305 7.42 0.57 -18.15
CA ARG A 305 7.75 0.61 -19.60
C ARG A 305 8.49 1.89 -20.00
N HIS A 306 8.06 3.01 -19.44
CA HIS A 306 8.73 4.29 -19.51
C HIS A 306 8.98 4.77 -18.08
N LEU A 307 9.87 5.75 -17.91
CA LEU A 307 9.97 6.46 -16.64
C LEU A 307 8.71 7.32 -16.47
N GLN A 308 7.98 7.05 -15.38
CA GLN A 308 6.74 7.72 -15.04
C GLN A 308 7.01 8.70 -13.90
N VAL A 309 6.50 9.93 -14.04
CA VAL A 309 6.63 10.95 -13.00
C VAL A 309 5.25 11.35 -12.52
N PHE A 310 4.97 11.04 -11.25
CA PHE A 310 3.73 11.38 -10.57
C PHE A 310 3.93 12.67 -9.79
N THR A 311 3.11 13.67 -10.08
CA THR A 311 3.17 14.98 -9.43
C THR A 311 1.89 15.27 -8.65
N SER A 312 1.85 16.37 -7.92
CA SER A 312 0.66 16.81 -7.19
C SER A 312 -0.56 17.12 -8.09
N GLY A 313 -0.40 17.21 -9.42
CA GLY A 313 -1.52 17.56 -10.31
C GLY A 313 -1.54 16.88 -11.68
N ALA A 314 -0.55 16.04 -11.99
CA ALA A 314 -0.44 15.38 -13.28
C ALA A 314 0.51 14.18 -13.27
N GLU A 315 0.33 13.31 -14.26
CA GLU A 315 1.18 12.17 -14.54
C GLU A 315 1.91 12.42 -15.86
N TRP A 316 3.21 12.18 -15.87
CA TRP A 316 4.09 12.43 -17.02
C TRP A 316 4.81 11.15 -17.41
N MET A 317 5.03 11.02 -18.72
CA MET A 317 5.91 10.03 -19.30
C MET A 317 7.21 10.70 -19.72
N VAL A 318 8.33 10.09 -19.37
CA VAL A 318 9.65 10.43 -19.88
C VAL A 318 10.04 9.39 -20.91
N SER A 319 10.35 9.84 -22.13
CA SER A 319 10.72 9.02 -23.27
C SER A 319 12.01 9.49 -23.91
N GLY A 320 12.71 8.59 -24.59
CA GLY A 320 13.94 8.85 -25.34
C GLY A 320 14.43 7.54 -25.95
N GLN A 321 14.95 7.58 -27.17
CA GLN A 321 15.41 6.38 -27.89
C GLN A 321 16.77 6.68 -28.55
N PRO A 322 17.91 6.34 -27.90
CA PRO A 322 18.07 5.96 -26.48
C PRO A 322 17.81 7.14 -25.53
N LEU A 323 17.67 6.93 -24.22
CA LEU A 323 17.45 8.03 -23.25
C LEU A 323 18.77 8.78 -22.97
N THR A 324 18.94 9.92 -23.61
CA THR A 324 20.15 10.77 -23.55
C THR A 324 19.76 12.23 -23.29
N PRO A 325 20.70 13.11 -22.91
CA PRO A 325 20.41 14.54 -22.74
C PRO A 325 19.76 15.19 -23.98
N SER A 326 20.12 14.72 -25.19
CA SER A 326 19.64 15.29 -26.46
C SER A 326 18.32 14.73 -26.95
N SER A 327 17.93 13.53 -26.52
CA SER A 327 16.74 12.81 -27.01
C SER A 327 15.57 12.80 -26.04
N ILE A 328 15.81 13.19 -24.77
CA ILE A 328 14.80 13.09 -23.72
C ILE A 328 13.60 14.00 -23.99
N GLN A 329 12.42 13.44 -23.79
CA GLN A 329 11.15 14.12 -23.96
C GLN A 329 10.26 13.86 -22.76
N LEU A 330 9.57 14.92 -22.32
CA LEU A 330 8.57 14.83 -21.28
C LEU A 330 7.21 15.14 -21.87
N THR A 331 6.28 14.22 -21.69
CA THR A 331 4.90 14.41 -22.16
C THR A 331 3.93 14.12 -21.04
N ARG A 332 3.12 15.13 -20.70
CA ARG A 332 2.02 14.98 -19.75
C ARG A 332 0.96 14.08 -20.35
N GLN A 333 0.59 13.05 -19.60
CA GLN A 333 -0.39 12.07 -20.02
C GLN A 333 -1.76 12.39 -19.43
N THR A 334 -1.83 12.61 -18.12
CA THR A 334 -3.09 12.89 -17.41
C THR A 334 -2.94 14.03 -16.39
N ARG A 335 -4.05 14.46 -15.80
CA ARG A 335 -4.14 15.59 -14.84
C ARG A 335 -4.79 15.19 -13.52
N VAL A 336 -4.52 13.97 -13.04
CA VAL A 336 -5.17 13.45 -11.81
C VAL A 336 -4.41 13.93 -10.57
N GLY A 337 -3.09 13.77 -10.58
CA GLY A 337 -2.19 14.06 -9.47
C GLY A 337 -2.22 13.01 -8.36
N SER A 338 -1.23 13.09 -7.48
CA SER A 338 -1.06 12.22 -6.30
C SER A 338 -1.17 12.99 -4.97
N PRO A 339 -1.43 12.31 -3.83
CA PRO A 339 -1.48 12.91 -2.50
C PRO A 339 -0.23 13.75 -2.16
N ILE A 340 -0.42 14.82 -1.40
CA ILE A 340 0.63 15.79 -1.06
C ILE A 340 1.11 15.71 0.39
N ASP A 341 0.27 15.20 1.28
CA ASP A 341 0.50 15.08 2.71
C ASP A 341 1.24 13.78 3.09
N ARG A 342 1.22 12.80 2.19
CA ARG A 342 1.84 11.49 2.35
C ARG A 342 2.30 10.91 1.01
N THR A 343 2.99 9.79 1.11
CA THR A 343 3.51 8.97 0.03
C THR A 343 2.75 7.65 0.03
N VAL A 344 2.04 7.36 -1.06
CA VAL A 344 1.40 6.06 -1.29
C VAL A 344 2.07 5.44 -2.52
N PRO A 345 2.86 4.37 -2.36
CA PRO A 345 3.76 3.90 -3.41
C PRO A 345 2.97 3.37 -4.62
N PRO A 346 3.19 3.90 -5.84
CA PRO A 346 2.65 3.30 -7.06
C PRO A 346 3.15 1.87 -7.23
N ARG A 347 2.31 0.97 -7.72
CA ARG A 347 2.62 -0.46 -7.86
C ARG A 347 2.32 -0.94 -9.27
N ASP A 348 3.20 -1.75 -9.84
CA ASP A 348 2.92 -2.44 -11.11
C ASP A 348 1.96 -3.60 -10.86
N VAL A 349 0.93 -3.72 -11.71
CA VAL A 349 -0.05 -4.80 -11.71
C VAL A 349 -0.31 -5.20 -13.16
N ASP A 350 0.20 -6.37 -13.55
CA ASP A 350 0.06 -6.93 -14.89
C ASP A 350 0.43 -5.89 -16.01
N GLY A 351 1.46 -5.07 -15.80
CA GLY A 351 1.95 -4.06 -16.77
C GLY A 351 1.20 -2.72 -16.77
N ALA A 352 0.30 -2.49 -15.81
CA ALA A 352 -0.26 -1.17 -15.52
C ALA A 352 0.26 -0.66 -14.17
N THR A 353 0.47 0.66 -14.04
CA THR A 353 0.84 1.24 -12.75
C THR A 353 -0.41 1.69 -12.00
N LEU A 354 -0.69 1.10 -10.83
CA LEU A 354 -1.78 1.52 -9.96
C LEU A 354 -1.31 2.59 -8.98
N PHE A 355 -2.07 3.69 -8.88
CA PHE A 355 -1.74 4.81 -7.99
C PHE A 355 -3.00 5.46 -7.39
N VAL A 356 -2.86 6.08 -6.22
CA VAL A 356 -3.94 6.82 -5.57
C VAL A 356 -3.98 8.25 -6.10
N SER A 357 -5.18 8.73 -6.42
CA SER A 357 -5.38 10.10 -6.89
C SER A 357 -5.21 11.15 -5.78
N ARG A 358 -4.93 12.40 -6.15
CA ARG A 358 -4.77 13.54 -5.22
C ARG A 358 -5.96 13.73 -4.28
N ASN A 359 -7.18 13.43 -4.74
CA ASN A 359 -8.39 13.60 -3.94
C ASN A 359 -8.56 12.51 -2.86
N GLY A 360 -7.74 11.45 -2.88
CA GLY A 360 -7.79 10.33 -1.94
C GLY A 360 -9.04 9.46 -2.05
N LYS A 361 -9.72 9.45 -3.21
CA LYS A 361 -10.99 8.73 -3.44
C LYS A 361 -10.98 7.78 -4.63
N ASP A 362 -9.92 7.79 -5.43
CA ASP A 362 -9.84 6.95 -6.63
C ASP A 362 -8.56 6.12 -6.60
N LEU A 363 -8.67 4.85 -7.00
CA LEU A 363 -7.54 4.00 -7.35
C LEU A 363 -7.43 4.01 -8.87
N ARG A 364 -6.35 4.59 -9.38
CA ARG A 364 -6.16 4.85 -10.80
C ARG A 364 -5.27 3.81 -11.43
N GLU A 365 -5.69 3.28 -12.58
CA GLU A 365 -4.89 2.42 -13.44
C GLU A 365 -4.24 3.25 -14.54
N PHE A 366 -2.91 3.38 -14.50
CA PHE A 366 -2.12 4.08 -15.51
C PHE A 366 -1.54 3.09 -16.52
N LEU A 367 -2.19 2.97 -17.68
CA LEU A 367 -1.89 1.96 -18.69
C LEU A 367 -1.49 2.62 -20.01
N PHE A 368 -0.40 2.14 -20.62
CA PHE A 368 -0.02 2.56 -21.96
C PHE A 368 -0.90 1.88 -23.01
N ALA A 369 -1.53 2.68 -23.87
CA ALA A 369 -2.31 2.21 -25.00
C ALA A 369 -1.50 2.37 -26.29
N ASP A 370 -1.15 1.26 -26.95
CA ASP A 370 -0.30 1.28 -28.14
C ASP A 370 -0.98 1.93 -29.37
N VAL A 371 -2.32 1.99 -29.42
CA VAL A 371 -3.02 2.64 -30.54
C VAL A 371 -2.93 4.16 -30.44
N GLU A 372 -3.20 4.71 -29.26
CA GLU A 372 -3.12 6.14 -28.98
C GLU A 372 -1.69 6.62 -28.74
N GLN A 373 -0.74 5.70 -28.51
CA GLN A 373 0.64 6.00 -28.10
C GLN A 373 0.69 6.92 -26.88
N ALA A 374 -0.23 6.69 -25.93
CA ALA A 374 -0.41 7.51 -24.75
C ALA A 374 -0.85 6.64 -23.57
N TYR A 375 -0.55 7.11 -22.36
CA TYR A 375 -1.10 6.51 -21.15
C TYR A 375 -2.53 7.01 -20.90
N GLN A 376 -3.39 6.06 -20.52
CA GLN A 376 -4.75 6.32 -20.06
C GLN A 376 -4.84 6.08 -18.56
N SER A 377 -5.73 6.80 -17.87
CA SER A 377 -5.95 6.66 -16.43
C SER A 377 -7.41 6.29 -16.12
N GLY A 378 -7.66 4.99 -15.95
CA GLY A 378 -8.97 4.45 -15.53
C GLY A 378 -9.16 4.51 -14.02
N ASP A 379 -10.39 4.60 -13.52
CA ASP A 379 -10.71 4.52 -12.07
C ASP A 379 -11.25 3.13 -11.72
N LEU A 380 -10.43 2.32 -11.04
CA LEU A 380 -10.80 0.97 -10.59
C LEU A 380 -11.79 1.00 -9.42
N ALA A 381 -11.86 2.11 -8.69
CA ALA A 381 -12.79 2.28 -7.58
C ALA A 381 -14.14 2.87 -8.01
N MET A 382 -14.38 3.07 -9.32
CA MET A 382 -15.57 3.76 -9.82
C MET A 382 -16.90 3.22 -9.26
N LEU A 383 -17.00 1.89 -9.10
CA LEU A 383 -18.20 1.23 -8.58
C LEU A 383 -18.20 1.05 -7.06
N ALA A 384 -17.07 1.31 -6.39
CA ALA A 384 -16.82 1.06 -4.97
C ALA A 384 -16.22 2.27 -4.25
N LYS A 385 -16.53 3.50 -4.68
CA LYS A 385 -15.91 4.74 -4.14
C LYS A 385 -16.07 4.90 -2.63
N HIS A 386 -17.11 4.32 -2.04
CA HIS A 386 -17.34 4.35 -0.59
C HIS A 386 -16.30 3.56 0.22
N VAL A 387 -15.54 2.68 -0.44
CA VAL A 387 -14.43 1.93 0.18
C VAL A 387 -13.14 2.76 0.21
N MET A 388 -12.97 3.71 -0.72
CA MET A 388 -11.78 4.55 -0.82
C MET A 388 -11.83 5.73 0.16
N LEU A 389 -11.42 5.49 1.39
CA LEU A 389 -11.46 6.45 2.49
C LEU A 389 -10.04 6.89 2.87
N ALA A 390 -9.49 7.87 2.12
CA ALA A 390 -8.16 8.43 2.34
C ALA A 390 -7.05 7.36 2.46
N PRO A 391 -6.71 6.67 1.36
CA PRO A 391 -5.67 5.64 1.36
C PRO A 391 -4.36 6.12 1.98
N VAL A 392 -3.74 5.24 2.77
CA VAL A 392 -2.52 5.50 3.54
C VAL A 392 -1.35 4.72 2.98
N ASP A 393 -1.58 3.46 2.60
CA ASP A 393 -0.54 2.56 2.10
C ASP A 393 -1.14 1.51 1.17
N GLN A 394 -0.32 0.92 0.30
CA GLN A 394 -0.79 -0.11 -0.64
C GLN A 394 0.33 -1.05 -1.10
N ASP A 395 -0.05 -2.30 -1.37
CA ASP A 395 0.84 -3.27 -1.98
C ASP A 395 0.08 -4.39 -2.71
N TYR A 396 0.79 -5.15 -3.55
CA TYR A 396 0.21 -6.13 -4.46
C TYR A 396 0.76 -7.53 -4.24
N ASP A 397 -0.13 -8.47 -3.93
CA ASP A 397 0.16 -9.90 -3.97
C ASP A 397 -0.12 -10.41 -5.39
N ALA A 398 0.95 -10.55 -6.17
CA ALA A 398 0.89 -11.04 -7.53
C ALA A 398 0.49 -12.52 -7.64
N GLY A 399 0.82 -13.34 -6.63
CA GLY A 399 0.50 -14.76 -6.60
C GLY A 399 -1.00 -15.00 -6.51
N ARG A 400 -1.69 -14.23 -5.68
CA ARG A 400 -3.15 -14.32 -5.49
C ARG A 400 -3.95 -13.30 -6.30
N ARG A 401 -3.26 -12.35 -6.94
CA ARG A 401 -3.86 -11.22 -7.68
C ARG A 401 -4.72 -10.32 -6.79
N LEU A 402 -4.24 -10.10 -5.56
CA LEU A 402 -4.91 -9.28 -4.56
C LEU A 402 -4.13 -7.98 -4.35
N PHE A 403 -4.79 -6.86 -4.63
CA PHE A 403 -4.23 -5.54 -4.40
C PHE A 403 -4.82 -4.97 -3.11
N HIS A 404 -3.95 -4.73 -2.13
CA HIS A 404 -4.32 -4.33 -0.79
C HIS A 404 -4.10 -2.82 -0.61
N VAL A 405 -5.08 -2.14 -0.01
CA VAL A 405 -5.05 -0.70 0.26
C VAL A 405 -5.49 -0.43 1.69
N VAL A 406 -4.59 0.11 2.50
CA VAL A 406 -4.90 0.55 3.87
C VAL A 406 -5.57 1.91 3.81
N MET A 407 -6.67 2.07 4.53
CA MET A 407 -7.49 3.29 4.54
C MET A 407 -7.24 4.13 5.80
N GLY A 408 -7.49 5.43 5.70
CA GLY A 408 -7.29 6.38 6.81
C GLY A 408 -8.28 6.18 7.96
N ASP A 409 -9.39 5.47 7.73
CA ASP A 409 -10.34 5.07 8.77
C ASP A 409 -9.89 3.82 9.55
N GLY A 410 -8.76 3.21 9.19
CA GLY A 410 -8.20 2.02 9.82
C GLY A 410 -8.71 0.71 9.21
N GLY A 411 -9.54 0.76 8.17
CA GLY A 411 -9.90 -0.41 7.38
C GLY A 411 -8.81 -0.81 6.38
N LEU A 412 -8.88 -2.05 5.90
CA LEU A 412 -8.09 -2.52 4.76
C LEU A 412 -9.08 -2.87 3.65
N ALA A 413 -8.85 -2.37 2.43
CA ALA A 413 -9.60 -2.79 1.26
C ALA A 413 -8.74 -3.70 0.40
N THR A 414 -9.34 -4.71 -0.21
CA THR A 414 -8.66 -5.56 -1.19
C THR A 414 -9.46 -5.59 -2.47
N VAL A 415 -8.79 -5.37 -3.58
CA VAL A 415 -9.35 -5.56 -4.91
C VAL A 415 -8.69 -6.77 -5.58
N THR A 416 -9.52 -7.75 -5.98
CA THR A 416 -9.08 -8.83 -6.86
C THR A 416 -8.97 -8.27 -8.26
N VAL A 417 -7.76 -8.26 -8.82
CA VAL A 417 -7.45 -7.66 -10.12
C VAL A 417 -7.02 -8.74 -11.11
N TYR A 418 -7.86 -9.03 -12.10
CA TYR A 418 -7.48 -9.89 -13.21
C TYR A 418 -7.76 -9.17 -14.52
N ARG A 419 -6.76 -8.41 -14.99
CA ARG A 419 -6.94 -7.45 -16.09
C ARG A 419 -7.33 -8.12 -17.41
N SER A 420 -6.72 -9.26 -17.75
CA SER A 420 -7.04 -9.97 -18.99
C SER A 420 -8.49 -10.48 -19.04
N GLU A 421 -9.07 -10.79 -17.87
CA GLU A 421 -10.45 -11.26 -17.72
C GLU A 421 -11.42 -10.12 -17.31
N LYS A 422 -10.93 -8.87 -17.23
CA LYS A 422 -11.71 -7.69 -16.81
C LYS A 422 -12.39 -7.85 -15.44
N VAL A 423 -11.70 -8.51 -14.50
CA VAL A 423 -12.17 -8.65 -13.12
C VAL A 423 -11.57 -7.55 -12.25
N THR A 424 -12.44 -6.81 -11.59
CA THR A 424 -12.10 -5.80 -10.58
C THR A 424 -13.13 -5.90 -9.47
N ALA A 425 -12.77 -6.60 -8.39
CA ALA A 425 -13.73 -7.00 -7.36
C ALA A 425 -13.27 -6.54 -5.98
N TRP A 426 -13.91 -5.47 -5.48
CA TRP A 426 -13.58 -4.88 -4.18
C TRP A 426 -14.19 -5.65 -3.01
N THR A 427 -13.43 -5.74 -1.93
CA THR A 427 -13.84 -6.25 -0.61
C THR A 427 -13.27 -5.35 0.47
N GLY A 428 -13.97 -5.26 1.61
CA GLY A 428 -13.49 -4.53 2.78
C GLY A 428 -13.08 -5.48 3.91
N HIS A 429 -12.10 -5.11 4.70
CA HIS A 429 -11.61 -5.86 5.84
C HIS A 429 -11.54 -4.97 7.07
N VAL A 430 -11.96 -5.55 8.18
CA VAL A 430 -11.93 -4.94 9.51
C VAL A 430 -11.39 -5.96 10.49
N THR A 431 -10.64 -5.46 11.47
CA THR A 431 -10.14 -6.23 12.61
C THR A 431 -10.53 -5.51 13.90
N ALA A 432 -10.29 -6.12 15.05
CA ALA A 432 -10.45 -5.47 16.34
C ALA A 432 -9.31 -4.46 16.56
N GLY A 433 -9.29 -3.37 15.79
CA GLY A 433 -8.16 -2.43 15.72
C GLY A 433 -8.15 -1.63 14.41
N ARG A 434 -7.01 -1.04 14.09
CA ARG A 434 -6.81 -0.24 12.88
C ARG A 434 -5.60 -0.74 12.10
N PHE A 435 -5.79 -1.06 10.83
CA PHE A 435 -4.67 -1.28 9.91
C PHE A 435 -3.95 0.03 9.66
N LEU A 436 -2.61 0.01 9.67
CA LEU A 436 -1.75 1.20 9.50
C LEU A 436 -0.88 1.15 8.25
N ALA A 437 -0.39 -0.03 7.87
CA ALA A 437 0.51 -0.25 6.75
C ALA A 437 0.37 -1.67 6.21
N VAL A 438 0.79 -1.90 4.97
CA VAL A 438 0.79 -3.22 4.32
C VAL A 438 2.04 -3.40 3.47
N ALA A 439 2.64 -4.60 3.51
CA ALA A 439 3.70 -4.99 2.58
C ALA A 439 3.54 -6.47 2.21
N VAL A 440 3.81 -6.78 0.95
CA VAL A 440 3.88 -8.17 0.46
C VAL A 440 5.34 -8.56 0.33
N VAL A 441 5.74 -9.60 1.05
CA VAL A 441 7.11 -10.16 1.01
C VAL A 441 6.97 -11.61 0.60
N GLU A 442 7.43 -11.96 -0.60
CA GLU A 442 7.37 -13.34 -1.12
C GLU A 442 5.95 -13.96 -1.13
N GLY A 443 4.93 -13.15 -1.35
CA GLY A 443 3.52 -13.58 -1.33
C GLY A 443 2.89 -13.65 0.07
N GLU A 444 3.67 -13.44 1.13
CA GLU A 444 3.16 -13.25 2.49
C GLU A 444 2.74 -11.79 2.69
N VAL A 445 1.52 -11.57 3.17
CA VAL A 445 0.93 -10.24 3.32
C VAL A 445 1.04 -9.78 4.78
N TYR A 446 2.04 -8.94 5.04
CA TYR A 446 2.27 -8.33 6.35
C TYR A 446 1.49 -7.03 6.51
N VAL A 447 1.01 -6.79 7.73
CA VAL A 447 0.29 -5.59 8.11
C VAL A 447 0.77 -5.08 9.46
N LEU A 448 0.72 -3.75 9.64
CA LEU A 448 0.77 -3.14 10.97
C LEU A 448 -0.65 -2.92 11.48
N VAL A 449 -0.93 -3.34 12.71
CA VAL A 449 -2.24 -3.17 13.34
C VAL A 449 -2.10 -2.47 14.69
N GLU A 450 -2.81 -1.37 14.88
CA GLU A 450 -2.91 -0.68 16.16
C GLU A 450 -4.14 -1.16 16.96
N ARG A 451 -3.92 -1.58 18.20
CA ARG A 451 -4.95 -1.93 19.19
C ARG A 451 -4.60 -1.28 20.52
N GLU A 452 -5.49 -0.43 21.03
CA GLU A 452 -5.33 0.22 22.34
C GLU A 452 -3.99 0.96 22.52
N GLY A 453 -3.40 1.47 21.43
CA GLY A 453 -2.12 2.17 21.41
C GLY A 453 -0.89 1.28 21.24
N ILE A 454 -1.05 -0.05 21.25
CA ILE A 454 0.00 -1.03 20.91
C ILE A 454 -0.06 -1.31 19.42
N VAL A 455 1.09 -1.33 18.75
CA VAL A 455 1.19 -1.69 17.32
C VAL A 455 1.82 -3.07 17.20
N SER A 456 1.16 -3.98 16.51
CA SER A 456 1.69 -5.32 16.19
C SER A 456 2.03 -5.44 14.71
N VAL A 457 3.07 -6.22 14.43
CA VAL A 457 3.32 -6.79 13.11
C VAL A 457 2.53 -8.08 13.01
N GLU A 458 1.72 -8.21 11.97
CA GLU A 458 0.90 -9.41 11.73
C GLU A 458 1.00 -9.84 10.27
N CYS A 459 0.77 -11.13 9.99
CA CYS A 459 0.75 -11.67 8.63
C CYS A 459 -0.57 -12.39 8.38
N PHE A 460 -1.17 -12.24 7.20
CA PHE A 460 -2.30 -13.08 6.80
C PHE A 460 -1.85 -14.54 6.63
N ASP A 461 -2.50 -15.46 7.33
CA ASP A 461 -2.13 -16.88 7.35
C ASP A 461 -3.34 -17.77 7.08
N GLU A 462 -3.30 -18.55 5.99
CA GLU A 462 -4.39 -19.42 5.54
C GLU A 462 -4.74 -20.53 6.53
N SER A 463 -3.80 -20.92 7.39
CA SER A 463 -4.05 -21.91 8.43
C SER A 463 -4.87 -21.35 9.60
N LEU A 464 -5.02 -20.02 9.66
CA LEU A 464 -5.64 -19.33 10.78
C LEU A 464 -7.05 -18.83 10.45
N SER A 465 -7.94 -18.90 11.43
CA SER A 465 -9.28 -18.31 11.36
C SER A 465 -9.52 -17.15 12.34
N LEU A 466 -8.51 -16.72 13.09
CA LEU A 466 -8.57 -15.65 14.09
C LEU A 466 -7.50 -14.60 13.81
N ASP A 467 -7.70 -13.38 14.32
CA ASP A 467 -6.72 -12.29 14.21
C ASP A 467 -5.80 -12.22 15.43
N ALA A 468 -4.62 -11.61 15.27
CA ALA A 468 -3.56 -11.59 16.29
C ALA A 468 -3.30 -12.98 16.91
N ALA A 469 -3.47 -14.03 16.10
CA ALA A 469 -3.58 -15.38 16.58
C ALA A 469 -2.22 -16.09 16.67
N LEU A 470 -2.13 -17.01 17.62
CA LEU A 470 -1.05 -17.99 17.72
C LEU A 470 -1.64 -19.40 17.75
N THR A 471 -0.83 -20.36 17.33
CA THR A 471 -1.14 -21.79 17.44
C THR A 471 -0.25 -22.44 18.49
N GLY A 472 -0.78 -23.47 19.15
CA GLY A 472 -0.05 -24.24 20.15
C GLY A 472 -0.32 -25.73 19.98
N SER A 473 0.70 -26.55 20.21
CA SER A 473 0.60 -28.00 20.24
C SER A 473 1.28 -28.58 21.49
N ALA A 474 0.80 -29.73 21.95
CA ALA A 474 1.35 -30.47 23.08
C ALA A 474 1.20 -31.99 22.87
N ASP A 475 2.18 -32.76 23.33
CA ASP A 475 2.16 -34.23 23.23
C ASP A 475 1.00 -34.86 24.02
N THR A 476 0.71 -34.28 25.19
CA THR A 476 -0.39 -34.67 26.06
C THR A 476 -1.40 -33.54 26.14
N ALA A 477 -2.69 -33.90 26.06
CA ALA A 477 -3.77 -32.93 26.13
C ALA A 477 -3.72 -32.17 27.47
N LYS A 478 -3.84 -30.84 27.41
CA LYS A 478 -3.75 -29.95 28.57
C LYS A 478 -4.79 -28.83 28.50
N ILE A 479 -5.10 -28.24 29.66
CA ILE A 479 -6.05 -27.13 29.76
C ILE A 479 -5.38 -25.76 29.77
N LEU A 480 -4.15 -25.64 30.27
CA LEU A 480 -3.45 -24.36 30.37
C LEU A 480 -2.54 -24.11 29.15
N TRP A 481 -2.77 -22.98 28.49
CA TRP A 481 -2.00 -22.52 27.32
C TRP A 481 -1.49 -21.10 27.57
N SER A 482 -0.17 -20.93 27.60
CA SER A 482 0.54 -19.66 27.84
C SER A 482 1.22 -19.14 26.57
N GLY A 483 1.80 -17.93 26.63
CA GLY A 483 2.49 -17.27 25.51
C GLY A 483 1.60 -16.31 24.73
N LEU A 484 0.59 -15.75 25.39
CA LEU A 484 -0.41 -14.84 24.84
C LEU A 484 -0.27 -13.43 25.42
N ASP A 485 0.94 -13.04 25.82
CA ASP A 485 1.22 -11.74 26.47
C ASP A 485 0.74 -10.55 25.62
N HIS A 486 0.75 -10.68 24.29
CA HIS A 486 0.26 -9.67 23.35
C HIS A 486 -1.27 -9.50 23.35
N LEU A 487 -2.01 -10.41 23.99
CA LEU A 487 -3.46 -10.40 24.11
C LEU A 487 -3.93 -10.27 25.57
N GLU A 488 -3.05 -9.89 26.50
CA GLU A 488 -3.40 -9.77 27.92
C GLU A 488 -4.64 -8.88 28.14
N GLY A 489 -5.60 -9.37 28.93
CA GLY A 489 -6.88 -8.70 29.20
C GLY A 489 -7.88 -8.69 28.03
N GLN A 490 -7.54 -9.28 26.88
CA GLN A 490 -8.44 -9.37 25.74
C GLN A 490 -9.32 -10.63 25.81
N VAL A 491 -10.55 -10.51 25.31
CA VAL A 491 -11.46 -11.65 25.14
C VAL A 491 -11.16 -12.32 23.80
N VAL A 492 -10.67 -13.55 23.87
CA VAL A 492 -10.25 -14.35 22.72
C VAL A 492 -11.23 -15.49 22.45
N ARG A 493 -11.22 -15.97 21.20
CA ARG A 493 -11.78 -17.29 20.86
C ARG A 493 -10.66 -18.31 20.86
N VAL A 494 -10.97 -19.50 21.35
CA VAL A 494 -10.06 -20.65 21.27
C VAL A 494 -10.71 -21.73 20.43
N LEU A 495 -10.03 -22.15 19.36
CA LEU A 495 -10.37 -23.34 18.60
C LEU A 495 -9.47 -24.48 19.07
N ALA A 496 -10.04 -25.40 19.85
CA ALA A 496 -9.35 -26.56 20.42
C ALA A 496 -9.64 -27.82 19.58
N ASP A 497 -8.57 -28.53 19.21
CA ASP A 497 -8.57 -29.76 18.39
C ASP A 497 -9.47 -29.68 17.13
N GLY A 498 -9.62 -28.47 16.58
CA GLY A 498 -10.43 -28.18 15.38
C GLY A 498 -11.95 -28.25 15.58
N ALA A 499 -12.45 -28.33 16.81
CA ALA A 499 -13.85 -28.61 17.11
C ALA A 499 -14.45 -27.70 18.19
N ALA A 500 -13.81 -27.67 19.36
CA ALA A 500 -14.33 -26.96 20.52
C ALA A 500 -14.01 -25.47 20.36
N ILE A 501 -15.05 -24.65 20.45
CA ILE A 501 -14.94 -23.19 20.38
C ILE A 501 -15.30 -22.64 21.74
N GLU A 502 -14.30 -22.14 22.46
CA GLU A 502 -14.47 -21.47 23.74
C GLU A 502 -14.21 -19.98 23.61
N THR A 503 -14.77 -19.21 24.55
CA THR A 503 -14.52 -17.77 24.67
C THR A 503 -13.94 -17.53 26.04
N LEU A 504 -12.71 -17.06 26.07
CA LEU A 504 -11.92 -16.92 27.29
C LEU A 504 -11.28 -15.53 27.31
N GLU A 505 -11.01 -15.03 28.50
CA GLU A 505 -10.18 -13.84 28.70
C GLU A 505 -8.74 -14.30 28.96
N VAL A 506 -7.77 -13.62 28.37
CA VAL A 506 -6.36 -13.90 28.64
C VAL A 506 -5.99 -13.27 29.97
N GLN A 507 -5.44 -14.08 30.88
CA GLN A 507 -4.96 -13.67 32.19
C GLN A 507 -3.56 -14.22 32.41
N ASP A 508 -2.64 -13.35 32.86
CA ASP A 508 -1.22 -13.70 33.06
C ASP A 508 -0.58 -14.35 31.82
N GLY A 509 -0.90 -13.84 30.63
CA GLY A 509 -0.41 -14.31 29.34
C GLY A 509 -0.92 -15.70 28.94
N ALA A 510 -2.02 -16.17 29.55
CA ALA A 510 -2.53 -17.53 29.37
C ALA A 510 -4.06 -17.64 29.31
N VAL A 511 -4.54 -18.76 28.76
CA VAL A 511 -5.95 -19.19 28.80
C VAL A 511 -6.06 -20.59 29.40
N THR A 512 -7.15 -20.84 30.13
CA THR A 512 -7.47 -22.16 30.72
C THR A 512 -8.75 -22.70 30.10
N LEU A 513 -8.63 -23.78 29.33
CA LEU A 513 -9.75 -24.46 28.68
C LEU A 513 -10.62 -25.23 29.67
N SER A 514 -11.91 -25.40 29.33
CA SER A 514 -12.81 -26.26 30.09
C SER A 514 -12.50 -27.76 29.94
N GLU A 515 -11.98 -28.17 28.78
CA GLU A 515 -11.55 -29.53 28.47
C GLU A 515 -10.11 -29.55 27.93
N PRO A 516 -9.32 -30.61 28.23
CA PRO A 516 -7.93 -30.69 27.77
C PRO A 516 -7.87 -30.90 26.26
N ALA A 517 -7.02 -30.13 25.58
CA ALA A 517 -6.80 -30.21 24.13
C ALA A 517 -5.32 -30.47 23.79
N LYS A 518 -5.05 -31.06 22.62
CA LYS A 518 -3.67 -31.25 22.12
C LYS A 518 -3.19 -30.12 21.24
N CYS A 519 -4.09 -29.53 20.47
CA CYS A 519 -3.82 -28.42 19.59
C CYS A 519 -4.82 -27.30 19.85
N VAL A 520 -4.33 -26.06 19.86
CA VAL A 520 -5.16 -24.87 19.98
C VAL A 520 -4.78 -23.83 18.94
N GLN A 521 -5.78 -23.09 18.49
CA GLN A 521 -5.60 -21.76 17.91
C GLN A 521 -6.28 -20.76 18.83
N VAL A 522 -5.55 -19.73 19.27
CA VAL A 522 -6.06 -18.68 20.16
C VAL A 522 -5.88 -17.33 19.50
N GLY A 523 -6.92 -16.50 19.48
CA GLY A 523 -6.85 -15.15 18.92
C GLY A 523 -8.18 -14.39 18.96
N LEU A 524 -8.16 -13.20 18.37
CA LEU A 524 -9.32 -12.30 18.35
C LEU A 524 -10.32 -12.73 17.26
N PRO A 525 -11.62 -12.83 17.59
CA PRO A 525 -12.64 -13.13 16.59
C PRO A 525 -12.85 -11.94 15.66
N TYR A 526 -13.19 -12.24 14.40
CA TYR A 526 -13.75 -11.26 13.48
C TYR A 526 -14.96 -11.85 12.76
N THR A 527 -15.91 -10.98 12.45
CA THR A 527 -17.12 -11.32 11.68
C THR A 527 -16.86 -11.12 10.20
N HIS A 528 -17.28 -12.07 9.37
CA HIS A 528 -17.38 -11.87 7.93
C HIS A 528 -18.84 -11.67 7.52
N GLU A 529 -19.05 -10.90 6.45
CA GLU A 529 -20.37 -10.59 5.93
C GLU A 529 -20.43 -10.71 4.41
N ILE A 530 -21.48 -11.39 3.93
CA ILE A 530 -21.84 -11.43 2.51
C ILE A 530 -23.31 -11.01 2.41
N GLU A 531 -23.54 -9.82 1.87
CA GLU A 531 -24.86 -9.24 1.66
C GLU A 531 -25.07 -8.93 0.18
N PRO A 532 -25.98 -9.63 -0.52
CA PRO A 532 -26.26 -9.35 -1.92
C PRO A 532 -26.97 -8.00 -2.08
N LEU A 533 -26.93 -7.46 -3.29
CA LEU A 533 -27.81 -6.35 -3.65
C LEU A 533 -29.27 -6.78 -3.63
N PRO A 534 -30.21 -5.83 -3.42
CA PRO A 534 -31.63 -6.13 -3.48
C PRO A 534 -32.03 -6.68 -4.86
N PRO A 535 -33.00 -7.59 -4.94
CA PRO A 535 -33.42 -8.18 -6.21
C PRO A 535 -34.03 -7.11 -7.12
N VAL A 536 -33.54 -7.00 -8.36
CA VAL A 536 -34.16 -6.17 -9.40
C VAL A 536 -35.08 -7.03 -10.23
N VAL A 537 -36.35 -6.63 -10.32
CA VAL A 537 -37.37 -7.35 -11.07
C VAL A 537 -37.69 -6.55 -12.31
N GLN A 538 -37.06 -6.89 -13.44
CA GLN A 538 -37.49 -6.40 -14.74
C GLN A 538 -38.72 -7.21 -15.16
N SER A 539 -39.90 -6.60 -15.13
CA SER A 539 -41.09 -7.16 -15.79
C SER A 539 -41.69 -6.11 -16.73
N ALA A 540 -42.37 -6.55 -17.78
CA ALA A 540 -43.09 -5.70 -18.74
C ALA A 540 -44.27 -4.91 -18.13
N GLY A 541 -44.38 -4.90 -16.79
CA GLY A 541 -45.27 -4.04 -16.00
C GLY A 541 -44.63 -3.52 -14.69
N GLY A 542 -43.32 -3.72 -14.49
CA GLY A 542 -42.49 -3.21 -13.39
C GLY A 542 -42.89 -3.59 -11.95
N ALA A 543 -41.98 -4.14 -11.15
CA ALA A 543 -42.08 -4.00 -9.70
C ALA A 543 -41.64 -2.57 -9.33
N GLY A 544 -42.61 -1.66 -9.20
CA GLY A 544 -42.35 -0.29 -8.76
C GLY A 544 -41.88 -0.23 -7.29
N PRO A 545 -41.40 0.94 -6.83
CA PRO A 545 -41.20 1.21 -5.41
C PRO A 545 -42.46 0.81 -4.61
N GLY A 546 -42.31 -0.04 -3.59
CA GLY A 546 -43.41 -0.55 -2.76
C GLY A 546 -43.88 -1.98 -3.06
N ALA A 547 -43.28 -2.66 -4.04
CA ALA A 547 -43.53 -4.09 -4.27
C ALA A 547 -43.10 -4.95 -3.07
N VAL A 548 -44.01 -5.79 -2.56
CA VAL A 548 -43.71 -6.68 -1.43
C VAL A 548 -43.11 -7.97 -1.98
N VAL A 549 -41.89 -8.28 -1.56
CA VAL A 549 -41.16 -9.47 -2.02
C VAL A 549 -41.09 -10.49 -0.88
N ARG A 550 -41.25 -11.77 -1.22
CA ARG A 550 -41.08 -12.89 -0.30
C ARG A 550 -40.04 -13.85 -0.83
N LEU A 551 -39.00 -14.11 -0.04
CA LEU A 551 -38.09 -15.23 -0.27
C LEU A 551 -38.84 -16.55 -0.01
N ILE A 552 -38.90 -17.43 -0.99
CA ILE A 552 -39.47 -18.78 -0.86
C ILE A 552 -38.35 -19.75 -0.44
N ARG A 553 -37.29 -19.79 -1.25
CA ARG A 553 -36.13 -20.66 -1.04
C ARG A 553 -34.84 -20.00 -1.55
N ALA A 554 -33.73 -20.32 -0.90
CA ALA A 554 -32.39 -20.00 -1.36
C ALA A 554 -31.56 -21.29 -1.39
N HIS A 555 -30.83 -21.51 -2.48
CA HIS A 555 -29.89 -22.61 -2.66
C HIS A 555 -28.48 -22.03 -2.66
N PHE A 556 -27.69 -22.40 -1.66
CA PHE A 556 -26.29 -22.01 -1.54
C PHE A 556 -25.41 -23.15 -2.02
N ARG A 557 -24.56 -22.87 -3.01
CA ARG A 557 -23.50 -23.78 -3.42
C ARG A 557 -22.24 -23.46 -2.63
N LEU A 558 -21.86 -24.39 -1.76
CA LEU A 558 -20.75 -24.24 -0.82
C LEU A 558 -19.58 -25.11 -1.23
N LEU A 559 -18.37 -24.63 -0.92
CA LEU A 559 -17.12 -25.37 -1.03
C LEU A 559 -16.45 -25.36 0.34
N ASP A 560 -15.93 -26.50 0.79
CA ASP A 560 -15.08 -26.64 1.97
C ASP A 560 -15.52 -25.78 3.17
N THR A 561 -16.83 -25.81 3.45
CA THR A 561 -17.45 -24.95 4.46
C THR A 561 -17.80 -25.76 5.70
N GLN A 562 -17.45 -25.24 6.88
CA GLN A 562 -17.74 -25.89 8.18
C GLN A 562 -18.85 -25.20 8.97
N ALA A 563 -19.04 -23.90 8.78
CA ALA A 563 -20.12 -23.15 9.40
C ALA A 563 -20.76 -22.18 8.40
N LEU A 564 -22.08 -22.04 8.51
CA LEU A 564 -22.85 -21.05 7.77
C LEU A 564 -23.94 -20.51 8.70
N HIS A 565 -23.89 -19.21 9.01
CA HIS A 565 -25.01 -18.54 9.66
C HIS A 565 -25.70 -17.61 8.67
N LEU A 566 -27.00 -17.82 8.52
CA LEU A 566 -27.81 -17.12 7.54
C LEU A 566 -28.89 -16.30 8.24
N ASP A 567 -28.98 -15.03 7.85
CA ASP A 567 -30.08 -14.14 8.18
C ASP A 567 -31.01 -14.00 6.98
N THR A 568 -32.29 -14.30 7.17
CA THR A 568 -33.36 -14.10 6.16
C THR A 568 -34.37 -13.02 6.57
N GLY A 569 -34.05 -12.23 7.61
CA GLY A 569 -34.87 -11.17 8.21
C GLY A 569 -35.24 -11.40 9.68
N LYS A 570 -34.61 -12.36 10.37
CA LYS A 570 -34.84 -12.68 11.80
C LYS A 570 -33.55 -12.65 12.63
N GLY A 571 -32.45 -12.19 12.04
CA GLY A 571 -31.11 -12.31 12.59
C GLY A 571 -30.38 -13.56 12.07
N PRO A 572 -29.04 -13.60 12.19
CA PRO A 572 -28.22 -14.73 11.76
C PRO A 572 -28.57 -15.99 12.56
N THR A 573 -28.82 -17.09 11.86
CA THR A 573 -29.10 -18.39 12.47
C THR A 573 -28.21 -19.48 11.86
N PRO A 574 -27.67 -20.41 12.66
CA PRO A 574 -26.82 -21.47 12.15
C PRO A 574 -27.60 -22.41 11.22
N VAL A 575 -27.00 -22.73 10.07
CA VAL A 575 -27.56 -23.65 9.09
C VAL A 575 -26.95 -25.05 9.27
N PRO A 576 -27.74 -26.07 9.64
CA PRO A 576 -27.22 -27.42 9.79
C PRO A 576 -26.99 -28.06 8.42
N PHE A 577 -25.80 -28.62 8.21
CA PHE A 577 -25.51 -29.46 7.05
C PHE A 577 -26.06 -30.87 7.31
N ARG A 578 -26.88 -31.41 6.40
CA ARG A 578 -27.38 -32.79 6.52
C ARG A 578 -26.24 -33.76 6.24
N ARG A 579 -25.71 -34.39 7.28
CA ARG A 579 -24.59 -35.34 7.21
C ARG A 579 -25.11 -36.78 7.22
N PHE A 580 -24.72 -37.59 6.24
CA PHE A 580 -24.97 -39.04 6.24
C PHE A 580 -23.67 -39.75 6.69
N GLY A 581 -23.62 -40.31 7.90
CA GLY A 581 -22.48 -41.09 8.38
C GLY A 581 -22.38 -41.20 9.91
N ARG A 582 -21.79 -42.29 10.42
CA ARG A 582 -21.51 -42.49 11.86
C ARG A 582 -20.50 -41.45 12.33
N HIS A 583 -20.91 -40.56 13.23
CA HIS A 583 -20.02 -39.55 13.81
C HIS A 583 -19.26 -40.12 15.02
N ASN A 584 -17.94 -39.94 15.03
CA ASN A 584 -17.15 -39.84 16.26
C ASN A 584 -17.53 -38.51 16.93
N PHE A 585 -17.83 -38.53 18.23
CA PHE A 585 -18.21 -37.34 18.98
C PHE A 585 -17.03 -36.42 19.31
N ASP A 586 -15.79 -36.87 19.07
CA ASP A 586 -14.55 -36.22 19.52
C ASP A 586 -13.78 -35.48 18.38
N ALA A 587 -14.38 -35.28 17.21
CA ALA A 587 -13.72 -34.63 16.07
C ALA A 587 -14.50 -33.40 15.56
N GLY A 588 -13.77 -32.42 15.02
CA GLY A 588 -14.34 -31.19 14.46
C GLY A 588 -15.37 -31.43 13.36
N PRO A 589 -16.26 -30.44 13.10
CA PRO A 589 -17.23 -30.55 12.03
C PRO A 589 -16.52 -30.80 10.69
N PRO A 590 -16.84 -31.88 9.95
CA PRO A 590 -16.21 -32.12 8.65
C PRO A 590 -16.57 -31.00 7.66
N LEU A 591 -15.64 -30.72 6.74
CA LEU A 591 -15.84 -29.83 5.61
C LEU A 591 -17.03 -30.31 4.76
N PHE A 592 -17.87 -29.37 4.33
CA PHE A 592 -19.02 -29.63 3.47
C PHE A 592 -18.85 -28.92 2.12
N SER A 593 -19.02 -29.70 1.04
CA SER A 593 -19.04 -29.23 -0.35
C SER A 593 -20.31 -29.75 -1.01
N GLY A 594 -21.15 -28.84 -1.51
CA GLY A 594 -22.45 -29.18 -2.08
C GLY A 594 -23.50 -28.09 -1.96
N ASP A 595 -24.75 -28.44 -2.25
CA ASP A 595 -25.86 -27.48 -2.27
C ASP A 595 -26.69 -27.56 -0.97
N VAL A 596 -26.85 -26.43 -0.28
CA VAL A 596 -27.71 -26.29 0.90
C VAL A 596 -28.95 -25.49 0.56
N GLN A 597 -30.12 -26.06 0.83
CA GLN A 597 -31.40 -25.39 0.61
C GLN A 597 -31.95 -24.82 1.92
N ILE A 598 -32.22 -23.52 1.93
CA ILE A 598 -32.94 -22.83 3.00
C ILE A 598 -34.30 -22.36 2.52
N ARG A 599 -35.32 -22.47 3.37
CA ARG A 599 -36.65 -21.90 3.17
C ARG A 599 -36.84 -20.72 4.11
N ALA A 600 -37.39 -19.62 3.60
CA ALA A 600 -37.74 -18.47 4.41
C ALA A 600 -39.25 -18.27 4.47
N ILE A 601 -39.72 -17.65 5.55
CA ILE A 601 -41.13 -17.34 5.77
C ILE A 601 -41.22 -15.87 6.16
N GLY A 602 -42.14 -15.14 5.51
CA GLY A 602 -42.36 -13.73 5.77
C GLY A 602 -42.31 -12.92 4.48
N TRP A 603 -43.12 -11.86 4.44
CA TRP A 603 -43.09 -10.88 3.37
C TRP A 603 -42.20 -9.71 3.80
N LYS A 604 -41.27 -9.30 2.95
CA LYS A 604 -40.49 -8.08 3.13
C LYS A 604 -41.19 -6.94 2.40
N ARG A 605 -41.61 -5.93 3.16
CA ARG A 605 -42.21 -4.70 2.64
C ARG A 605 -41.17 -3.72 2.11
N ASP A 606 -39.95 -3.83 2.62
CA ASP A 606 -38.80 -3.10 2.10
C ASP A 606 -38.13 -3.90 0.98
N ALA A 607 -38.37 -3.50 -0.27
CA ALA A 607 -37.75 -4.09 -1.45
C ALA A 607 -36.25 -3.78 -1.56
N PHE A 608 -35.73 -2.80 -0.79
CA PHE A 608 -34.31 -2.45 -0.72
C PHE A 608 -33.54 -3.23 0.35
N ALA A 609 -34.24 -4.04 1.16
CA ALA A 609 -33.59 -4.99 2.06
C ALA A 609 -33.14 -6.23 1.27
N PRO A 610 -31.91 -6.72 1.49
CA PRO A 610 -31.45 -7.97 0.87
C PRO A 610 -32.34 -9.14 1.29
N LEU A 611 -32.53 -10.13 0.42
CA LEU A 611 -33.35 -11.30 0.74
C LEU A 611 -32.68 -12.20 1.78
N TRP A 612 -31.35 -12.22 1.80
CA TRP A 612 -30.54 -13.01 2.72
C TRP A 612 -29.24 -12.26 3.02
N ARG A 613 -28.60 -12.55 4.16
CA ARG A 613 -27.26 -12.08 4.54
C ARG A 613 -26.54 -13.21 5.27
N ILE A 614 -25.29 -13.48 4.90
CA ILE A 614 -24.41 -14.36 5.68
C ILE A 614 -23.62 -13.47 6.63
N ALA A 615 -23.66 -13.79 7.93
CA ALA A 615 -22.89 -13.08 8.95
C ALA A 615 -22.57 -14.02 10.11
N GLN A 616 -21.29 -14.30 10.36
CA GLN A 616 -20.82 -15.11 11.49
C GLN A 616 -19.40 -14.75 11.90
N ASP A 617 -19.12 -14.91 13.19
CA ASP A 617 -17.81 -14.78 13.84
C ASP A 617 -17.19 -16.14 14.20
N ALA A 618 -17.88 -17.24 13.90
CA ALA A 618 -17.34 -18.59 14.07
C ALA A 618 -16.00 -18.73 13.31
N PRO A 619 -14.91 -19.14 13.98
CA PRO A 619 -13.58 -19.27 13.37
C PRO A 619 -13.48 -20.56 12.54
N LEU A 620 -14.37 -20.72 11.57
CA LEU A 620 -14.49 -21.89 10.72
C LEU A 620 -14.56 -21.46 9.25
N PRO A 621 -14.00 -22.24 8.32
CA PRO A 621 -14.05 -21.97 6.89
C PRO A 621 -15.47 -21.80 6.36
N CYS A 622 -15.64 -20.83 5.45
CA CYS A 622 -16.88 -20.59 4.72
C CYS A 622 -16.57 -20.06 3.33
N THR A 623 -16.93 -20.83 2.30
CA THR A 623 -16.77 -20.47 0.90
C THR A 623 -18.09 -20.65 0.15
N VAL A 624 -18.57 -19.57 -0.46
CA VAL A 624 -19.80 -19.52 -1.24
C VAL A 624 -19.45 -19.34 -2.71
N LEU A 625 -19.83 -20.30 -3.54
CA LEU A 625 -19.59 -20.26 -4.98
C LEU A 625 -20.75 -19.59 -5.74
N ALA A 626 -21.98 -19.89 -5.35
CA ALA A 626 -23.18 -19.37 -6.00
C ALA A 626 -24.39 -19.41 -5.08
N VAL A 627 -25.37 -18.54 -5.34
CA VAL A 627 -26.66 -18.53 -4.63
C VAL A 627 -27.81 -18.38 -5.63
N ALA A 628 -28.73 -19.35 -5.65
CA ALA A 628 -29.98 -19.28 -6.41
C ALA A 628 -31.16 -18.99 -5.48
N THR A 629 -31.90 -17.93 -5.76
CA THR A 629 -32.96 -17.39 -4.91
C THR A 629 -34.30 -17.47 -5.63
N GLU A 630 -35.26 -18.22 -5.11
CA GLU A 630 -36.64 -18.19 -5.58
C GLU A 630 -37.48 -17.27 -4.69
N MET A 631 -38.17 -16.32 -5.31
CA MET A 631 -39.00 -15.34 -4.63
C MET A 631 -40.38 -15.22 -5.27
N LYS A 632 -41.32 -14.70 -4.49
CA LYS A 632 -42.67 -14.31 -4.93
C LYS A 632 -42.85 -12.82 -4.75
N ILE A 633 -43.53 -12.18 -5.69
CA ILE A 633 -43.87 -10.77 -5.64
C ILE A 633 -45.38 -10.63 -5.44
N SER A 634 -45.80 -9.73 -4.54
CA SER A 634 -47.22 -9.39 -4.41
C SER A 634 -47.69 -8.66 -5.66
N SER A 635 -48.78 -9.14 -6.25
CA SER A 635 -49.48 -8.46 -7.34
C SER A 635 -50.10 -7.14 -6.89
#